data_AF-A0A933UDQ2-F1
#
_entry.id   AF-A0A933UDQ2-F1
#
_cell.length_a   1.000
_cell.length_b   1.000
_cell.length_c   1.000
_cell.angle_alpha   90.00
_cell.angle_beta   90.00
_cell.angle_gamma   90.00
#
_symmetry.space_group_name_H-M   'P 1'
#
loop_
_entity.id
_entity.type
_entity.pdbx_description
1 polymer ?
#
loop_
_entity_poly.entity_id
_entity_poly.type
_entity_poly.pdbx_seq_one_letter_code
_entity_poly.pdbx_strand_id
1 'polypeptide(L)'
;MKTPPPFVRVATLLAALFLATAGGAEEAGAPSDRILQQELKQQQLQRATLRLGEQLAGIIEEFERNGLAGEDLRTLRAVRTVLGRLSEKEMRRVVVFLEQARTNPDAGASSQGLTGAYASQKTIITLLKQLVLEYERQQALYELSIRFREMAARQGRNMRVGVWLARQTERNRFNEEQKLALQVQRIDQLQINEETSALVARLNKLAVEIGGTAASERPKAAAKQVQDGGLTNWLFAAAEELKNGQLIKSATSNEKKARDEMREIARLLLLSKDLADLLRAAIRETEATILFQKDVMEETRKIEQAEDSLAVEQHQAEAVDVTDLIHRDIKDAAPVAAGYLRAAFDSMQEAREVLLNDDPSDAKRRAAPARQRDAVTGLEQAKRALQDQLAKAEAEIDRPENALVHLRDLQEEVKQLIEKQEKLKQEAAQTAKPNQLRAKAPEQGTLKDQAQDAQQKAAPEAPAAAQALDEAAQQMEAAQKAFAQSRNSPEAQQAAVDSLKKADAELGKEIARLEDAEKQLSALEKLSDKVSDLIKGQEQVNADTAKEAAKPSPSLAQSKSLANQEAALARAAAEALVQAERPSPSAAPHLAEARAQMNDAKGQLGKPDAKSAEAPERKALAELFAAKKEIDTKIGDLKQDLGLPPDSAGPSLADAMAAIEKAQGEVNQAMAQMTGAPPGLAESAQKPPAAPASAMDAAARELGQAAQDITPVAAGDMGPLPAAAEAALQSALGALNQGAAQAAAHQQSPAQANASVAAQALAQAQAALALAEAGLKSELAQMDQGEPGGQQGQPAGKGRTPGPAKPPGQNQQAANQPGRKPGQQPGPGTPPPRGTGDVGNWRGAGGANGPQRATAGFGSFVGLPGRDRAAIQQSQGEKYPQEYGPMVEQYLRNLSDQSQAK
;
A
#
# COMPACT_ATOMS: atom_id res chain seq x y z
N MET A 1 33.00 6.69 -7.21
CA MET A 1 31.69 7.32 -7.00
C MET A 1 31.11 7.68 -8.36
N LYS A 2 29.93 7.17 -8.73
CA LYS A 2 29.22 7.59 -9.95
C LYS A 2 28.36 8.82 -9.63
N THR A 3 28.11 9.67 -10.63
CA THR A 3 27.22 10.83 -10.49
C THR A 3 25.80 10.40 -10.07
N PRO A 4 25.13 11.15 -9.18
CA PRO A 4 23.76 10.84 -8.80
C PRO A 4 22.80 10.93 -10.01
N PRO A 5 21.74 10.09 -10.07
CA PRO A 5 20.75 10.13 -11.13
C PRO A 5 20.02 11.50 -11.16
N PRO A 6 19.41 11.88 -12.31
CA PRO A 6 18.81 13.21 -12.49
C PRO A 6 17.78 13.54 -11.41
N PHE A 7 17.00 12.56 -10.96
CA PHE A 7 16.01 12.73 -9.89
C PHE A 7 16.63 13.17 -8.55
N VAL A 8 17.76 12.60 -8.15
CA VAL A 8 18.46 12.98 -6.90
C VAL A 8 19.00 14.41 -6.98
N ARG A 9 19.49 14.84 -8.16
CA ARG A 9 19.89 16.25 -8.39
C ARG A 9 18.71 17.20 -8.25
N VAL A 10 17.54 16.82 -8.75
CA VAL A 10 16.32 17.62 -8.65
C VAL A 10 15.80 17.70 -7.20
N ALA A 11 15.75 16.59 -6.47
CA ALA A 11 15.32 16.57 -5.09
C ALA A 11 16.26 17.38 -4.17
N THR A 12 17.58 17.27 -4.37
CA THR A 12 18.56 18.10 -3.65
C THR A 12 18.50 19.57 -4.07
N LEU A 13 18.25 19.90 -5.35
CA LEU A 13 18.00 21.27 -5.81
C LEU A 13 16.75 21.88 -5.16
N LEU A 14 15.65 21.12 -5.05
CA LEU A 14 14.42 21.58 -4.40
C LEU A 14 14.61 21.79 -2.89
N ALA A 15 15.29 20.86 -2.21
CA ALA A 15 15.63 21.02 -0.80
C ALA A 15 16.54 22.23 -0.55
N ALA A 16 17.53 22.46 -1.42
CA ALA A 16 18.42 23.62 -1.37
C ALA A 16 17.67 24.94 -1.66
N LEU A 17 16.75 24.96 -2.64
CA LEU A 17 15.90 26.11 -2.93
C LEU A 17 15.03 26.49 -1.72
N PHE A 18 14.40 25.51 -1.07
CA PHE A 18 13.60 25.76 0.13
C PHE A 18 14.46 26.24 1.31
N LEU A 19 15.62 25.63 1.57
CA LEU A 19 16.52 26.06 2.65
C LEU A 19 17.06 27.49 2.44
N ALA A 20 17.32 27.90 1.19
CA ALA A 20 17.71 29.26 0.86
C ALA A 20 16.60 30.30 1.11
N THR A 21 15.33 29.90 1.27
CA THR A 21 14.22 30.83 1.60
C THR A 21 13.98 31.01 3.11
N ALA A 22 14.54 30.13 3.95
CA ALA A 22 14.44 30.24 5.41
C ALA A 22 15.57 31.08 6.04
N GLY A 23 16.70 31.23 5.32
CA GLY A 23 17.77 32.16 5.70
C GLY A 23 17.39 33.59 5.34
N GLY A 24 16.99 34.39 6.32
CA GLY A 24 16.75 35.83 6.16
C GLY A 24 18.06 36.59 5.91
N ALA A 25 18.52 36.62 4.67
CA ALA A 25 19.58 37.54 4.23
C ALA A 25 18.98 38.94 4.03
N GLU A 26 19.65 39.97 4.54
CA GLU A 26 19.18 41.35 4.50
C GLU A 26 19.28 41.98 3.10
N GLU A 27 18.19 41.92 2.32
CA GLU A 27 17.98 42.85 1.19
C GLU A 27 17.03 43.98 1.62
N ALA A 28 17.50 45.23 1.50
CA ALA A 28 16.79 46.42 1.95
C ALA A 28 15.59 46.76 1.04
N GLY A 29 14.37 46.66 1.59
CA GLY A 29 13.12 46.96 0.91
C GLY A 29 11.96 47.04 1.91
N ALA A 30 10.84 47.63 1.52
CA ALA A 30 9.68 47.78 2.41
C ALA A 30 9.10 46.38 2.78
N PRO A 31 8.48 46.22 3.96
CA PRO A 31 7.94 44.92 4.39
C PRO A 31 6.90 44.35 3.42
N SER A 32 6.11 45.20 2.76
CA SER A 32 5.18 44.83 1.69
C SER A 32 5.88 44.23 0.46
N ASP A 33 7.03 44.78 0.06
CA ASP A 33 7.78 44.32 -1.11
C ASP A 33 8.46 42.98 -0.84
N ARG A 34 8.92 42.77 0.40
CA ARG A 34 9.48 41.48 0.86
C ARG A 34 8.42 40.37 0.84
N ILE A 35 7.19 40.65 1.31
CA ILE A 35 6.07 39.69 1.26
C ILE A 35 5.70 39.38 -0.20
N LEU A 36 5.61 40.39 -1.07
CA LEU A 36 5.33 40.20 -2.50
C LEU A 36 6.43 39.36 -3.20
N GLN A 37 7.70 39.60 -2.89
CA GLN A 37 8.80 38.77 -3.42
C GLN A 37 8.75 37.32 -2.90
N GLN A 38 8.35 37.10 -1.64
CA GLN A 38 8.15 35.74 -1.12
C GLN A 38 6.94 35.06 -1.78
N GLU A 39 5.83 35.76 -1.99
CA GLU A 39 4.64 35.30 -2.71
C GLU A 39 5.02 34.82 -4.13
N LEU A 40 5.73 35.67 -4.89
CA LEU A 40 6.19 35.35 -6.25
C LEU A 40 7.18 34.17 -6.28
N LYS A 41 8.11 34.06 -5.33
CA LYS A 41 9.02 32.92 -5.21
C LYS A 41 8.28 31.62 -4.89
N GLN A 42 7.27 31.66 -4.02
CA GLN A 42 6.43 30.49 -3.71
C GLN A 42 5.56 30.07 -4.90
N GLN A 43 5.00 31.01 -5.66
CA GLN A 43 4.30 30.70 -6.92
C GLN A 43 5.22 30.08 -7.97
N GLN A 44 6.50 30.49 -8.05
CA GLN A 44 7.48 29.85 -8.94
C GLN A 44 7.83 28.42 -8.50
N LEU A 45 8.06 28.21 -7.20
CA LEU A 45 8.30 26.89 -6.60
C LEU A 45 7.12 25.93 -6.83
N GLN A 46 5.89 26.41 -6.68
CA GLN A 46 4.68 25.65 -6.97
C GLN A 46 4.63 25.19 -8.43
N ARG A 47 4.87 26.10 -9.40
CA ARG A 47 4.90 25.76 -10.83
C ARG A 47 6.03 24.79 -11.19
N ALA A 48 7.18 24.90 -10.52
CA ALA A 48 8.28 23.95 -10.70
C ALA A 48 7.92 22.56 -10.15
N THR A 49 7.24 22.49 -9.01
CA THR A 49 6.78 21.24 -8.39
C THR A 49 5.69 20.57 -9.23
N LEU A 50 4.75 21.33 -9.80
CA LEU A 50 3.73 20.83 -10.73
C LEU A 50 4.36 20.21 -11.99
N ARG A 51 5.26 20.93 -12.66
CA ARG A 51 6.01 20.39 -13.82
C ARG A 51 6.81 19.13 -13.47
N LEU A 52 7.31 19.03 -12.24
CA LEU A 52 8.00 17.82 -11.81
C LEU A 52 7.04 16.66 -11.58
N GLY A 53 5.84 16.92 -11.05
CA GLY A 53 4.75 15.95 -10.96
C GLY A 53 4.29 15.46 -12.34
N GLU A 54 4.21 16.35 -13.34
CA GLU A 54 3.94 16.01 -14.74
C GLU A 54 5.07 15.18 -15.38
N GLN A 55 6.34 15.55 -15.16
CA GLN A 55 7.49 14.78 -15.63
C GLN A 55 7.56 13.39 -14.97
N LEU A 56 7.25 13.29 -13.68
CA LEU A 56 7.11 12.01 -12.99
C LEU A 56 5.92 11.20 -13.52
N ALA A 57 4.78 11.83 -13.81
CA ALA A 57 3.64 11.16 -14.43
C ALA A 57 4.03 10.56 -15.79
N GLY A 58 4.74 11.32 -16.64
CA GLY A 58 5.28 10.80 -17.89
C GLY A 58 6.30 9.67 -17.70
N ILE A 59 7.18 9.74 -16.68
CA ILE A 59 8.10 8.63 -16.37
C ILE A 59 7.33 7.40 -15.88
N ILE A 60 6.32 7.56 -15.04
CA ILE A 60 5.43 6.48 -14.57
C ILE A 60 4.72 5.83 -15.77
N GLU A 61 4.14 6.63 -16.65
CA GLU A 61 3.45 6.19 -17.87
C GLU A 61 4.39 5.48 -18.86
N GLU A 62 5.65 5.93 -18.98
CA GLU A 62 6.68 5.23 -19.76
C GLU A 62 7.14 3.92 -19.09
N PHE A 63 7.21 3.84 -17.76
CA PHE A 63 7.50 2.57 -17.07
C PHE A 63 6.34 1.58 -17.23
N GLU A 64 5.10 2.05 -17.11
CA GLU A 64 3.86 1.29 -17.38
C GLU A 64 3.85 0.77 -18.83
N ARG A 65 4.09 1.64 -19.83
CA ARG A 65 4.23 1.25 -21.25
C ARG A 65 5.33 0.22 -21.52
N ASN A 66 6.36 0.14 -20.69
CA ASN A 66 7.45 -0.82 -20.81
C ASN A 66 7.26 -2.09 -19.96
N GLY A 67 6.10 -2.28 -19.30
CA GLY A 67 5.85 -3.44 -18.43
C GLY A 67 6.69 -3.43 -17.15
N LEU A 68 7.25 -2.28 -16.76
CA LEU A 68 8.08 -2.10 -15.57
C LEU A 68 7.22 -1.64 -14.38
N ALA A 69 6.19 -2.41 -14.05
CA ALA A 69 5.49 -2.30 -12.78
C ALA A 69 6.33 -2.87 -11.62
N GLY A 70 6.02 -2.48 -10.38
CA GLY A 70 6.74 -2.94 -9.17
C GLY A 70 6.82 -1.89 -8.06
N GLU A 71 7.61 -2.17 -7.01
CA GLU A 71 7.80 -1.25 -5.89
C GLU A 71 8.35 0.13 -6.31
N ASP A 72 9.25 0.19 -7.29
CA ASP A 72 9.75 1.47 -7.83
C ASP A 72 8.63 2.32 -8.44
N LEU A 73 7.68 1.71 -9.16
CA LEU A 73 6.52 2.41 -9.72
C LEU A 73 5.57 2.89 -8.61
N ARG A 74 5.35 2.09 -7.55
CA ARG A 74 4.58 2.54 -6.38
C ARG A 74 5.30 3.67 -5.62
N THR A 75 6.62 3.63 -5.48
CA THR A 75 7.40 4.72 -4.90
C THR A 75 7.28 5.97 -5.77
N LEU A 76 7.39 5.87 -7.10
CA LEU A 76 7.20 7.01 -8.01
C LEU A 76 5.76 7.56 -7.98
N ARG A 77 4.74 6.70 -7.92
CA ARG A 77 3.33 7.09 -7.72
C ARG A 77 3.12 7.77 -6.35
N ALA A 78 3.69 7.24 -5.26
CA ALA A 78 3.64 7.85 -3.93
C ALA A 78 4.37 9.20 -3.88
N VAL A 79 5.55 9.30 -4.49
CA VAL A 79 6.29 10.55 -4.73
C VAL A 79 5.43 11.55 -5.50
N ARG A 80 4.76 11.13 -6.59
CA ARG A 80 3.83 11.96 -7.38
C ARG A 80 2.66 12.44 -6.51
N THR A 81 2.03 11.57 -5.72
CA THR A 81 0.92 11.92 -4.82
C THR A 81 1.36 12.90 -3.73
N VAL A 82 2.54 12.71 -3.14
CA VAL A 82 3.13 13.65 -2.18
C VAL A 82 3.41 15.00 -2.85
N LEU A 83 4.02 15.05 -4.03
CA LEU A 83 4.29 16.29 -4.78
C LEU A 83 3.01 16.99 -5.26
N GLY A 84 1.98 16.22 -5.62
CA GLY A 84 0.62 16.72 -5.89
C GLY A 84 0.04 17.39 -4.66
N ARG A 85 -0.07 16.68 -3.53
CA ARG A 85 -0.54 17.26 -2.25
C ARG A 85 0.27 18.49 -1.82
N LEU A 86 1.60 18.46 -2.02
CA LEU A 86 2.50 19.56 -1.70
C LEU A 86 2.22 20.81 -2.55
N SER A 87 2.06 20.65 -3.87
CA SER A 87 1.84 21.76 -4.81
C SER A 87 0.39 22.26 -4.83
N GLU A 88 -0.58 21.37 -4.62
CA GLU A 88 -1.99 21.67 -4.75
C GLU A 88 -2.65 22.12 -3.44
N LYS A 89 -2.35 21.49 -2.30
CA LYS A 89 -2.95 21.86 -1.01
C LYS A 89 -1.99 22.78 -0.23
N GLU A 90 -0.77 22.33 0.07
CA GLU A 90 0.12 23.03 1.00
C GLU A 90 0.74 24.32 0.43
N MET A 91 1.31 24.29 -0.78
CA MET A 91 1.90 25.50 -1.40
C MET A 91 0.84 26.54 -1.78
N ARG A 92 -0.37 26.13 -2.20
CA ARG A 92 -1.51 27.07 -2.36
C ARG A 92 -1.84 27.75 -1.04
N ARG A 93 -1.85 27.01 0.08
CA ARG A 93 -2.07 27.55 1.43
C ARG A 93 -1.03 28.60 1.81
N VAL A 94 0.25 28.34 1.54
CA VAL A 94 1.35 29.31 1.76
C VAL A 94 1.13 30.58 0.95
N VAL A 95 0.78 30.48 -0.33
CA VAL A 95 0.50 31.65 -1.19
C VAL A 95 -0.70 32.44 -0.66
N VAL A 96 -1.80 31.78 -0.30
CA VAL A 96 -3.00 32.42 0.27
C VAL A 96 -2.70 33.11 1.60
N PHE A 97 -1.90 32.50 2.48
CA PHE A 97 -1.50 33.12 3.75
C PHE A 97 -0.57 34.33 3.57
N LEU A 98 0.32 34.30 2.58
CA LEU A 98 1.15 35.46 2.20
C LEU A 98 0.33 36.58 1.55
N GLU A 99 -0.65 36.23 0.71
CA GLU A 99 -1.59 37.19 0.12
C GLU A 99 -2.47 37.84 1.20
N GLN A 100 -3.05 37.06 2.12
CA GLN A 100 -3.80 37.56 3.28
C GLN A 100 -2.95 38.46 4.19
N ALA A 101 -1.65 38.17 4.33
CA ALA A 101 -0.72 39.02 5.05
C ALA A 101 -0.42 40.35 4.33
N ARG A 102 -0.49 40.35 2.99
CA ARG A 102 -0.26 41.53 2.13
C ARG A 102 -1.50 42.41 1.96
N THR A 103 -2.71 41.84 1.95
CA THR A 103 -3.95 42.57 1.65
C THR A 103 -4.69 43.07 2.90
N ASN A 104 -4.41 42.55 4.09
CA ASN A 104 -5.05 43.02 5.32
C ASN A 104 -4.43 44.33 5.83
N PRO A 105 -5.24 45.38 6.09
CA PRO A 105 -4.76 46.63 6.69
C PRO A 105 -4.55 46.52 8.21
N ASP A 106 -5.00 45.44 8.85
CA ASP A 106 -4.82 45.21 10.29
C ASP A 106 -3.52 44.43 10.56
N ALA A 107 -2.64 45.03 11.37
CA ALA A 107 -1.34 44.46 11.74
C ALA A 107 -1.46 43.12 12.51
N GLY A 108 -2.54 42.91 13.27
CA GLY A 108 -2.79 41.65 13.97
C GLY A 108 -3.08 40.51 12.99
N ALA A 109 -3.97 40.75 12.03
CA ALA A 109 -4.34 39.78 11.00
C ALA A 109 -3.18 39.50 10.02
N SER A 110 -2.39 40.52 9.66
CA SER A 110 -1.19 40.35 8.82
C SER A 110 -0.14 39.44 9.48
N SER A 111 0.09 39.60 10.78
CA SER A 111 0.98 38.74 11.58
C SER A 111 0.50 37.28 11.65
N GLN A 112 -0.83 37.06 11.76
CA GLN A 112 -1.43 35.72 11.71
C GLN A 112 -1.25 35.04 10.34
N GLY A 113 -1.38 35.79 9.23
CA GLY A 113 -1.06 35.29 7.89
C GLY A 113 0.40 34.84 7.76
N LEU A 114 1.36 35.65 8.23
CA LEU A 114 2.78 35.29 8.21
C LEU A 114 3.11 34.06 9.06
N THR A 115 2.50 33.91 10.24
CA THR A 115 2.69 32.71 11.08
C THR A 115 2.04 31.47 10.48
N GLY A 116 0.87 31.60 9.84
CA GLY A 116 0.22 30.51 9.08
C GLY A 116 1.05 30.06 7.86
N ALA A 117 1.63 31.00 7.12
CA ALA A 117 2.55 30.72 6.02
C ALA A 117 3.81 29.97 6.49
N TYR A 118 4.42 30.43 7.59
CA TYR A 118 5.62 29.79 8.17
C TYR A 118 5.34 28.38 8.71
N ALA A 119 4.20 28.18 9.39
CA ALA A 119 3.77 26.86 9.85
C ALA A 119 3.57 25.89 8.67
N SER A 120 2.91 26.35 7.60
CA SER A 120 2.67 25.55 6.39
C SER A 120 3.99 25.22 5.65
N GLN A 121 4.93 26.16 5.55
CA GLN A 121 6.27 25.92 5.01
C GLN A 121 7.05 24.87 5.83
N LYS A 122 6.92 24.86 7.16
CA LYS A 122 7.54 23.85 8.02
C LYS A 122 6.96 22.45 7.80
N THR A 123 5.66 22.34 7.52
CA THR A 123 5.01 21.08 7.10
C THR A 123 5.57 20.60 5.76
N ILE A 124 5.66 21.47 4.76
CA ILE A 124 6.25 21.18 3.43
C ILE A 124 7.68 20.61 3.56
N ILE A 125 8.52 21.25 4.38
CA ILE A 125 9.91 20.81 4.61
C ILE A 125 9.96 19.45 5.31
N THR A 126 9.03 19.17 6.23
CA THR A 126 8.95 17.87 6.92
C THR A 126 8.58 16.75 5.93
N LEU A 127 7.57 16.96 5.08
CA LEU A 127 7.14 15.99 4.07
C LEU A 127 8.24 15.71 3.03
N LEU A 128 8.93 16.74 2.54
CA LEU A 128 10.06 16.57 1.61
C LEU A 128 11.21 15.78 2.24
N LYS A 129 11.52 16.02 3.52
CA LYS A 129 12.56 15.25 4.25
C LYS A 129 12.16 13.80 4.43
N GLN A 130 10.89 13.52 4.74
CA GLN A 130 10.37 12.17 4.87
C GLN A 130 10.49 11.40 3.55
N LEU A 131 10.16 12.05 2.43
CA LEU A 131 10.23 11.45 1.09
C LEU A 131 11.66 11.08 0.66
N VAL A 132 12.62 11.99 0.87
CA VAL A 132 14.05 11.71 0.59
C VAL A 132 14.56 10.58 1.47
N LEU A 133 14.20 10.59 2.76
CA LEU A 133 14.62 9.57 3.72
C LEU A 133 14.04 8.17 3.38
N GLU A 134 12.81 8.10 2.88
CA GLU A 134 12.18 6.84 2.47
C GLU A 134 12.86 6.23 1.22
N TYR A 135 13.17 7.06 0.22
CA TYR A 135 13.95 6.65 -0.95
C TYR A 135 15.37 6.20 -0.57
N GLU A 136 16.08 6.96 0.28
CA GLU A 136 17.42 6.58 0.78
C GLU A 136 17.39 5.24 1.54
N ARG A 137 16.32 4.96 2.29
CA ARG A 137 16.10 3.68 2.98
C ARG A 137 15.89 2.52 2.01
N GLN A 138 15.04 2.68 0.99
CA GLN A 138 14.85 1.65 -0.04
C GLN A 138 16.16 1.35 -0.79
N GLN A 139 16.90 2.40 -1.19
CA GLN A 139 18.20 2.22 -1.85
C GLN A 139 19.23 1.50 -0.94
N ALA A 140 19.24 1.79 0.37
CA ALA A 140 20.14 1.13 1.31
C ALA A 140 19.80 -0.36 1.53
N LEU A 141 18.51 -0.73 1.55
CA LEU A 141 18.06 -2.12 1.62
C LEU A 141 18.47 -2.91 0.36
N TYR A 142 18.25 -2.32 -0.82
CA TYR A 142 18.65 -2.91 -2.09
C TYR A 142 20.18 -3.11 -2.18
N GLU A 143 20.97 -2.09 -1.80
CA GLU A 143 22.44 -2.21 -1.75
C GLU A 143 22.88 -3.36 -0.83
N LEU A 144 22.30 -3.45 0.38
CA LEU A 144 22.61 -4.55 1.32
C LEU A 144 22.27 -5.92 0.73
N SER A 145 21.13 -6.07 0.04
CA SER A 145 20.74 -7.35 -0.58
C SER A 145 21.76 -7.82 -1.63
N ILE A 146 22.28 -6.91 -2.46
CA ILE A 146 23.34 -7.20 -3.44
C ILE A 146 24.61 -7.62 -2.71
N ARG A 147 25.03 -6.89 -1.67
CA ARG A 147 26.24 -7.23 -0.91
C ARG A 147 26.18 -8.60 -0.23
N PHE A 148 25.03 -8.98 0.33
CA PHE A 148 24.84 -10.32 0.88
C PHE A 148 24.87 -11.41 -0.22
N ARG A 149 24.31 -11.16 -1.41
CA ARG A 149 24.45 -12.05 -2.58
C ARG A 149 25.91 -12.17 -3.05
N GLU A 150 26.66 -11.08 -3.10
CA GLU A 150 28.11 -11.07 -3.41
C GLU A 150 28.91 -11.91 -2.41
N MET A 151 28.64 -11.76 -1.10
CA MET A 151 29.30 -12.55 -0.05
C MET A 151 28.93 -14.03 -0.12
N ALA A 152 27.67 -14.37 -0.37
CA ALA A 152 27.26 -15.76 -0.60
C ALA A 152 27.99 -16.37 -1.81
N ALA A 153 28.16 -15.62 -2.90
CA ALA A 153 28.91 -16.08 -4.07
C ALA A 153 30.40 -16.28 -3.75
N ARG A 154 31.03 -15.39 -2.96
CA ARG A 154 32.41 -15.59 -2.46
C ARG A 154 32.52 -16.84 -1.57
N GLN A 155 31.61 -17.00 -0.63
CA GLN A 155 31.53 -18.15 0.28
C GLN A 155 31.38 -19.48 -0.48
N GLY A 156 30.54 -19.50 -1.52
CA GLY A 156 30.37 -20.67 -2.39
C GLY A 156 31.58 -20.99 -3.27
N ARG A 157 32.44 -20.01 -3.59
CA ARG A 157 33.74 -20.26 -4.22
C ARG A 157 34.77 -20.79 -3.21
N ASN A 158 34.84 -20.20 -2.02
CA ASN A 158 35.75 -20.64 -0.96
C ASN A 158 35.51 -22.11 -0.57
N MET A 159 34.23 -22.46 -0.36
CA MET A 159 33.78 -23.82 -0.07
C MET A 159 34.21 -24.84 -1.14
N ARG A 160 34.20 -24.47 -2.42
CA ARG A 160 34.63 -25.35 -3.52
C ARG A 160 36.11 -25.69 -3.44
N VAL A 161 36.96 -24.75 -3.03
CA VAL A 161 38.39 -25.01 -2.78
C VAL A 161 38.56 -26.05 -1.66
N GLY A 162 37.79 -25.94 -0.58
CA GLY A 162 37.79 -26.92 0.50
C GLY A 162 37.32 -28.32 0.09
N VAL A 163 36.28 -28.41 -0.75
CA VAL A 163 35.81 -29.70 -1.30
C VAL A 163 36.83 -30.32 -2.26
N TRP A 164 37.48 -29.51 -3.10
CA TRP A 164 38.55 -29.96 -4.00
C TRP A 164 39.77 -30.48 -3.21
N LEU A 165 40.23 -29.73 -2.21
CA LEU A 165 41.30 -30.14 -1.29
C LEU A 165 40.96 -31.43 -0.54
N ALA A 166 39.73 -31.56 -0.05
CA ALA A 166 39.24 -32.75 0.62
C ALA A 166 39.23 -34.00 -0.27
N ARG A 167 38.97 -33.86 -1.57
CA ARG A 167 39.04 -34.96 -2.55
C ARG A 167 40.49 -35.35 -2.88
N GLN A 168 41.43 -34.41 -2.94
CA GLN A 168 42.84 -34.69 -3.25
C GLN A 168 43.70 -35.12 -2.05
N THR A 169 43.17 -35.07 -0.82
CA THR A 169 43.95 -35.34 0.40
C THR A 169 43.62 -36.71 0.98
N GLU A 170 44.53 -37.68 0.83
CA GLU A 170 44.43 -38.94 1.56
C GLU A 170 44.78 -38.76 3.05
N ARG A 171 43.91 -39.26 3.94
CA ARG A 171 44.17 -39.42 5.39
C ARG A 171 44.64 -38.15 6.12
N ASN A 172 44.10 -36.97 5.77
CA ASN A 172 44.47 -35.65 6.33
C ASN A 172 45.97 -35.29 6.22
N ARG A 173 46.70 -35.83 5.24
CA ARG A 173 48.11 -35.49 5.00
C ARG A 173 48.26 -34.56 3.81
N PHE A 174 48.24 -33.25 4.09
CA PHE A 174 48.45 -32.21 3.08
C PHE A 174 49.90 -32.14 2.61
N ASN A 175 50.13 -32.13 1.30
CA ASN A 175 51.40 -31.74 0.69
C ASN A 175 51.58 -30.20 0.76
N GLU A 176 52.75 -29.66 0.39
CA GLU A 176 53.02 -28.21 0.52
C GLU A 176 52.08 -27.33 -0.34
N GLU A 177 51.68 -27.81 -1.52
CA GLU A 177 50.75 -27.10 -2.42
C GLU A 177 49.33 -27.07 -1.84
N GLN A 178 48.87 -28.19 -1.28
CA GLN A 178 47.60 -28.30 -0.56
C GLN A 178 47.58 -27.46 0.73
N LYS A 179 48.71 -27.36 1.45
CA LYS A 179 48.84 -26.43 2.59
C LYS A 179 48.73 -24.98 2.16
N LEU A 180 49.34 -24.60 1.03
CA LEU A 180 49.26 -23.25 0.49
C LEU A 180 47.82 -22.90 0.07
N ALA A 181 47.14 -23.81 -0.65
CA ALA A 181 45.74 -23.65 -1.03
C ALA A 181 44.80 -23.57 0.19
N LEU A 182 45.02 -24.41 1.22
CA LEU A 182 44.31 -24.33 2.50
C LEU A 182 44.55 -22.98 3.21
N GLN A 183 45.78 -22.46 3.15
CA GLN A 183 46.11 -21.15 3.73
C GLN A 183 45.40 -20.02 2.99
N VAL A 184 45.29 -20.09 1.65
CA VAL A 184 44.50 -19.14 0.84
C VAL A 184 43.01 -19.23 1.19
N GLN A 185 42.42 -20.43 1.21
CA GLN A 185 41.01 -20.64 1.59
C GLN A 185 40.70 -20.07 3.00
N ARG A 186 41.64 -20.21 3.94
CA ARG A 186 41.50 -19.64 5.28
C ARG A 186 41.57 -18.12 5.30
N ILE A 187 42.41 -17.51 4.47
CA ILE A 187 42.50 -16.04 4.34
C ILE A 187 41.18 -15.50 3.75
N ASP A 188 40.68 -16.12 2.69
CA ASP A 188 39.41 -15.74 2.07
C ASP A 188 38.22 -15.93 3.02
N GLN A 189 38.20 -17.01 3.82
CA GLN A 189 37.17 -17.19 4.86
C GLN A 189 37.19 -16.08 5.91
N LEU A 190 38.38 -15.66 6.36
CA LEU A 190 38.51 -14.58 7.35
C LEU A 190 38.01 -13.24 6.77
N GLN A 191 38.33 -12.93 5.50
CA GLN A 191 37.80 -11.75 4.83
C GLN A 191 36.27 -11.79 4.70
N ILE A 192 35.69 -12.94 4.31
CA ILE A 192 34.24 -13.09 4.22
C ILE A 192 33.58 -12.91 5.61
N ASN A 193 34.21 -13.42 6.68
CA ASN A 193 33.73 -13.21 8.05
C ASN A 193 33.71 -11.72 8.43
N GLU A 194 34.79 -10.99 8.15
CA GLU A 194 34.92 -9.56 8.45
C GLU A 194 33.94 -8.70 7.65
N GLU A 195 33.88 -8.89 6.32
CA GLU A 195 32.98 -8.15 5.43
C GLU A 195 31.51 -8.44 5.76
N THR A 196 31.15 -9.70 5.99
CA THR A 196 29.77 -10.08 6.36
C THR A 196 29.38 -9.53 7.72
N SER A 197 30.30 -9.49 8.69
CA SER A 197 30.06 -8.87 10.00
C SER A 197 29.78 -7.36 9.88
N ALA A 198 30.48 -6.66 8.98
CA ALA A 198 30.22 -5.26 8.70
C ALA A 198 28.85 -5.04 8.02
N LEU A 199 28.43 -5.93 7.11
CA LEU A 199 27.08 -5.90 6.51
C LEU A 199 25.99 -6.15 7.55
N VAL A 200 26.18 -7.13 8.45
CA VAL A 200 25.28 -7.40 9.58
C VAL A 200 25.18 -6.20 10.53
N ALA A 201 26.29 -5.52 10.83
CA ALA A 201 26.27 -4.31 11.65
C ALA A 201 25.48 -3.17 10.97
N ARG A 202 25.65 -2.96 9.66
CA ARG A 202 24.90 -1.98 8.87
C ARG A 202 23.41 -2.33 8.81
N LEU A 203 23.07 -3.61 8.65
CA LEU A 203 21.69 -4.13 8.69
C LEU A 203 21.02 -3.89 10.05
N ASN A 204 21.67 -4.26 11.15
CA ASN A 204 21.14 -4.05 12.50
C ASN A 204 20.92 -2.57 12.81
N LYS A 205 21.87 -1.70 12.41
CA LYS A 205 21.73 -0.25 12.53
C LYS A 205 20.49 0.25 11.76
N LEU A 206 20.34 -0.17 10.50
CA LEU A 206 19.21 0.19 9.65
C LEU A 206 17.86 -0.31 10.22
N ALA A 207 17.82 -1.52 10.79
CA ALA A 207 16.63 -2.08 11.44
C ALA A 207 16.17 -1.26 12.67
N VAL A 208 17.12 -0.66 13.40
CA VAL A 208 16.84 0.23 14.54
C VAL A 208 16.42 1.63 14.07
N GLU A 209 17.10 2.20 13.08
CA GLU A 209 16.86 3.57 12.57
C GLU A 209 15.53 3.75 11.79
N ILE A 210 14.87 2.65 11.40
CA ILE A 210 13.57 2.66 10.68
C ILE A 210 12.38 2.38 11.64
N GLY A 211 12.65 2.09 12.92
CA GLY A 211 11.64 1.70 13.91
C GLY A 211 10.40 2.60 13.96
N GLY A 212 9.20 2.00 13.95
CA GLY A 212 7.91 2.69 14.00
C GLY A 212 7.17 2.84 12.67
N THR A 213 7.69 2.27 11.57
CA THR A 213 7.07 2.34 10.23
C THR A 213 6.90 0.95 9.60
N ALA A 214 5.96 0.77 8.67
CA ALA A 214 5.76 -0.49 7.95
C ALA A 214 7.00 -0.95 7.15
N ALA A 215 7.82 -0.01 6.69
CA ALA A 215 9.11 -0.27 6.03
C ALA A 215 10.16 -0.91 6.97
N SER A 216 9.98 -0.86 8.30
CA SER A 216 10.93 -1.45 9.25
C SER A 216 10.91 -2.97 9.32
N GLU A 217 9.84 -3.62 8.84
CA GLU A 217 9.64 -5.06 9.02
C GLU A 217 10.65 -5.92 8.23
N ARG A 218 11.04 -5.51 7.01
CA ARG A 218 12.03 -6.23 6.20
C ARG A 218 13.43 -6.27 6.85
N PRO A 219 14.07 -5.12 7.20
CA PRO A 219 15.37 -5.15 7.86
C PRO A 219 15.32 -5.80 9.25
N LYS A 220 14.20 -5.72 9.99
CA LYS A 220 14.01 -6.48 11.23
C LYS A 220 13.96 -7.99 10.99
N ALA A 221 13.20 -8.46 10.00
CA ALA A 221 13.11 -9.88 9.66
C ALA A 221 14.48 -10.42 9.22
N ALA A 222 15.19 -9.69 8.37
CA ALA A 222 16.55 -10.02 7.96
C ALA A 222 17.55 -10.00 9.15
N ALA A 223 17.48 -8.99 10.01
CA ALA A 223 18.31 -8.92 11.22
C ALA A 223 18.02 -10.06 12.22
N LYS A 224 16.75 -10.47 12.32
CA LYS A 224 16.33 -11.63 13.11
C LYS A 224 16.85 -12.94 12.49
N GLN A 225 16.77 -13.09 11.17
CA GLN A 225 17.32 -14.26 10.46
C GLN A 225 18.83 -14.42 10.68
N VAL A 226 19.61 -13.33 10.73
CA VAL A 226 21.05 -13.40 11.09
C VAL A 226 21.25 -14.08 12.45
N GLN A 227 20.37 -13.82 13.43
CA GLN A 227 20.44 -14.37 14.79
C GLN A 227 19.92 -15.81 14.83
N ASP A 228 18.71 -16.04 14.32
CA ASP A 228 18.01 -17.33 14.40
C ASP A 228 18.65 -18.41 13.49
N GLY A 229 19.08 -18.03 12.29
CA GLY A 229 19.80 -18.90 11.35
C GLY A 229 21.28 -19.13 11.74
N GLY A 230 21.81 -18.32 12.67
CA GLY A 230 23.15 -18.50 13.23
C GLY A 230 24.30 -18.19 12.28
N LEU A 231 24.11 -17.31 11.29
CA LEU A 231 25.10 -16.97 10.24
C LEU A 231 26.50 -16.71 10.81
N THR A 232 26.61 -15.89 11.85
CA THR A 232 27.89 -15.55 12.49
C THR A 232 28.59 -16.76 13.09
N ASN A 233 27.83 -17.73 13.60
CA ASN A 233 28.37 -18.94 14.20
C ASN A 233 28.90 -19.89 13.12
N TRP A 234 28.20 -20.03 11.99
CA TRP A 234 28.66 -20.85 10.86
C TRP A 234 29.93 -20.27 10.21
N LEU A 235 29.98 -18.95 10.02
CA LEU A 235 31.16 -18.24 9.54
C LEU A 235 32.38 -18.42 10.45
N PHE A 236 32.20 -18.29 11.77
CA PHE A 236 33.28 -18.48 12.74
C PHE A 236 33.75 -19.94 12.80
N ALA A 237 32.81 -20.89 12.88
CA ALA A 237 33.11 -22.32 12.92
C ALA A 237 33.86 -22.78 11.66
N ALA A 238 33.47 -22.31 10.48
CA ALA A 238 34.20 -22.57 9.24
C ALA A 238 35.66 -22.12 9.32
N ALA A 239 35.93 -20.88 9.77
CA ALA A 239 37.30 -20.36 9.88
C ALA A 239 38.15 -21.15 10.91
N GLU A 240 37.57 -21.56 12.02
CA GLU A 240 38.27 -22.35 13.06
C GLU A 240 38.55 -23.79 12.60
N GLU A 241 37.62 -24.43 11.91
CA GLU A 241 37.79 -25.79 11.39
C GLU A 241 38.76 -25.83 10.20
N LEU A 242 38.79 -24.81 9.33
CA LEU A 242 39.83 -24.62 8.31
C LEU A 242 41.22 -24.46 8.95
N LYS A 243 41.33 -23.67 10.03
CA LYS A 243 42.57 -23.51 10.80
C LYS A 243 43.05 -24.84 11.41
N ASN A 244 42.12 -25.71 11.80
CA ASN A 244 42.41 -27.03 12.37
C ASN A 244 42.58 -28.14 11.29
N GLY A 245 42.49 -27.82 10.00
CA GLY A 245 42.62 -28.78 8.90
C GLY A 245 41.44 -29.76 8.75
N GLN A 246 40.28 -29.44 9.34
CA GLN A 246 39.10 -30.32 9.40
C GLN A 246 38.19 -30.17 8.16
N LEU A 247 38.78 -30.35 6.97
CA LEU A 247 38.12 -30.07 5.68
C LEU A 247 36.93 -30.95 5.34
N ILE A 248 37.03 -32.25 5.62
CA ILE A 248 36.30 -33.27 4.84
C ILE A 248 34.80 -33.32 5.16
N LYS A 249 34.34 -32.81 6.31
CA LYS A 249 32.90 -32.84 6.69
C LYS A 249 32.36 -31.66 7.48
N SER A 250 33.19 -30.93 8.24
CA SER A 250 32.70 -29.85 9.11
C SER A 250 32.85 -28.48 8.45
N ALA A 251 34.06 -28.12 8.02
CA ALA A 251 34.35 -26.78 7.50
C ALA A 251 33.46 -26.45 6.29
N THR A 252 33.49 -27.30 5.27
CA THR A 252 32.69 -27.19 4.04
C THR A 252 31.17 -27.23 4.29
N SER A 253 30.72 -27.90 5.35
CA SER A 253 29.31 -27.91 5.77
C SER A 253 28.89 -26.59 6.41
N ASN A 254 29.76 -26.01 7.25
CA ASN A 254 29.55 -24.70 7.87
C ASN A 254 29.66 -23.56 6.84
N GLU A 255 30.60 -23.65 5.89
CA GLU A 255 30.69 -22.76 4.72
C GLU A 255 29.41 -22.80 3.88
N LYS A 256 28.82 -23.99 3.65
CA LYS A 256 27.53 -24.13 2.97
C LYS A 256 26.38 -23.44 3.73
N LYS A 257 26.25 -23.68 5.03
CA LYS A 257 25.19 -23.04 5.84
C LYS A 257 25.33 -21.53 5.86
N ALA A 258 26.54 -21.01 6.03
CA ALA A 258 26.79 -19.57 5.97
C ALA A 258 26.40 -18.96 4.61
N ARG A 259 26.72 -19.64 3.50
CA ARG A 259 26.30 -19.24 2.15
C ARG A 259 24.78 -19.20 2.02
N ASP A 260 24.10 -20.25 2.47
CA ASP A 260 22.66 -20.40 2.30
C ASP A 260 21.91 -19.38 3.20
N GLU A 261 22.38 -19.10 4.42
CA GLU A 261 21.88 -18.02 5.28
C GLU A 261 22.09 -16.62 4.67
N MET A 262 23.27 -16.34 4.08
CA MET A 262 23.50 -15.05 3.39
C MET A 262 22.55 -14.85 2.20
N ARG A 263 22.16 -15.92 1.50
CA ARG A 263 21.14 -15.86 0.45
C ARG A 263 19.76 -15.56 1.03
N GLU A 264 19.39 -16.20 2.14
CA GLU A 264 18.11 -15.96 2.83
C GLU A 264 18.00 -14.54 3.40
N ILE A 265 19.08 -13.99 3.97
CA ILE A 265 19.13 -12.59 4.42
C ILE A 265 19.00 -11.63 3.24
N ALA A 266 19.69 -11.90 2.12
CA ALA A 266 19.50 -11.12 0.90
C ALA A 266 18.07 -11.22 0.36
N ARG A 267 17.44 -12.40 0.43
CA ARG A 267 16.04 -12.62 0.07
C ARG A 267 15.13 -11.77 0.94
N LEU A 268 15.24 -11.81 2.26
CA LEU A 268 14.41 -11.01 3.19
C LEU A 268 14.59 -9.50 3.02
N LEU A 269 15.76 -9.04 2.58
CA LEU A 269 16.02 -7.64 2.24
C LEU A 269 15.43 -7.22 0.88
N LEU A 270 15.40 -8.15 -0.08
CA LEU A 270 14.85 -7.95 -1.42
C LEU A 270 13.33 -8.23 -1.49
N LEU A 271 12.78 -8.93 -0.49
CA LEU A 271 11.38 -9.36 -0.43
C LEU A 271 10.47 -8.14 -0.26
N SER A 272 10.10 -7.52 -1.37
CA SER A 272 8.86 -6.76 -1.44
C SER A 272 7.69 -7.69 -1.08
N LYS A 273 6.62 -7.12 -0.55
CA LYS A 273 5.37 -7.88 -0.33
C LYS A 273 4.66 -8.24 -1.65
N ASP A 274 5.26 -7.90 -2.79
CA ASP A 274 4.62 -7.97 -4.09
C ASP A 274 5.00 -9.27 -4.82
N LEU A 275 3.97 -10.06 -5.11
CA LEU A 275 4.07 -11.32 -5.83
C LEU A 275 4.69 -11.11 -7.22
N ALA A 276 4.37 -10.01 -7.91
CA ALA A 276 4.85 -9.75 -9.26
C ALA A 276 6.37 -9.50 -9.30
N ASP A 277 6.92 -8.75 -8.33
CA ASP A 277 8.37 -8.49 -8.29
C ASP A 277 9.18 -9.74 -7.94
N LEU A 278 8.66 -10.59 -7.05
CA LEU A 278 9.23 -11.91 -6.75
C LEU A 278 9.25 -12.80 -8.00
N LEU A 279 8.14 -12.84 -8.75
CA LEU A 279 8.04 -13.64 -9.97
C LEU A 279 8.96 -13.09 -11.09
N ARG A 280 9.04 -11.77 -11.29
CA ARG A 280 10.00 -11.14 -12.22
C ARG A 280 11.46 -11.46 -11.86
N ALA A 281 11.80 -11.48 -10.57
CA ALA A 281 13.14 -11.88 -10.12
C ALA A 281 13.42 -13.35 -10.43
N ALA A 282 12.49 -14.25 -10.08
CA ALA A 282 12.59 -15.67 -10.36
C ALA A 282 12.68 -15.98 -11.87
N ILE A 283 11.96 -15.25 -12.73
CA ILE A 283 12.07 -15.39 -14.20
C ILE A 283 13.49 -15.07 -14.66
N ARG A 284 14.05 -13.92 -14.28
CA ARG A 284 15.42 -13.52 -14.68
C ARG A 284 16.49 -14.50 -14.18
N GLU A 285 16.35 -14.99 -12.95
CA GLU A 285 17.28 -15.97 -12.38
C GLU A 285 17.14 -17.34 -13.06
N THR A 286 15.92 -17.75 -13.43
CA THR A 286 15.68 -18.96 -14.24
C THR A 286 16.28 -18.81 -15.64
N GLU A 287 16.13 -17.66 -16.30
CA GLU A 287 16.75 -17.37 -17.60
C GLU A 287 18.28 -17.45 -17.57
N ALA A 288 18.90 -16.82 -16.56
CA ALA A 288 20.34 -16.90 -16.35
C ALA A 288 20.79 -18.36 -16.12
N THR A 289 20.01 -19.13 -15.37
CA THR A 289 20.27 -20.56 -15.11
C THR A 289 20.11 -21.42 -16.38
N ILE A 290 19.14 -21.11 -17.25
CA ILE A 290 18.97 -21.77 -18.56
C ILE A 290 20.21 -21.56 -19.45
N LEU A 291 20.71 -20.33 -19.51
CA LEU A 291 21.93 -20.00 -20.29
C LEU A 291 23.14 -20.71 -19.70
N PHE A 292 23.36 -20.61 -18.39
CA PHE A 292 24.47 -21.25 -17.71
C PHE A 292 24.44 -22.78 -17.87
N GLN A 293 23.28 -23.43 -17.73
CA GLN A 293 23.14 -24.87 -17.94
C GLN A 293 23.40 -25.30 -19.39
N LYS A 294 23.12 -24.43 -20.38
CA LYS A 294 23.48 -24.66 -21.79
C LYS A 294 24.99 -24.57 -22.00
N ASP A 295 25.65 -23.60 -21.38
CA ASP A 295 27.12 -23.48 -21.43
C ASP A 295 27.80 -24.71 -20.79
N VAL A 296 27.37 -25.13 -19.60
CA VAL A 296 27.85 -26.35 -18.92
C VAL A 296 27.67 -27.59 -19.79
N MET A 297 26.58 -27.69 -20.54
CA MET A 297 26.36 -28.80 -21.49
C MET A 297 27.33 -28.75 -22.68
N GLU A 298 27.70 -27.57 -23.19
CA GLU A 298 28.71 -27.46 -24.26
C GLU A 298 30.13 -27.69 -23.74
N GLU A 299 30.45 -27.31 -22.50
CA GLU A 299 31.69 -27.69 -21.82
C GLU A 299 31.75 -29.22 -21.59
N THR A 300 30.64 -29.83 -21.18
CA THR A 300 30.52 -31.28 -20.97
C THR A 300 30.90 -32.08 -22.23
N ARG A 301 30.56 -31.58 -23.43
CA ARG A 301 30.92 -32.22 -24.70
C ARG A 301 32.41 -32.10 -25.04
N LYS A 302 33.14 -31.16 -24.42
CA LYS A 302 34.55 -30.88 -24.64
C LYS A 302 35.48 -31.53 -23.62
N ILE A 303 34.96 -32.23 -22.61
CA ILE A 303 35.76 -32.99 -21.64
C ILE A 303 36.65 -33.99 -22.39
N GLU A 304 37.96 -33.78 -22.41
CA GLU A 304 38.92 -34.73 -22.95
C GLU A 304 39.63 -35.48 -21.82
N GLN A 305 39.99 -34.79 -20.75
CA GLN A 305 40.75 -35.30 -19.61
C GLN A 305 39.89 -35.35 -18.33
N ALA A 306 40.35 -36.10 -17.33
CA ALA A 306 39.67 -36.21 -16.04
C ALA A 306 39.60 -34.85 -15.29
N GLU A 307 40.58 -33.99 -15.53
CA GLU A 307 40.66 -32.63 -14.98
C GLU A 307 39.55 -31.71 -15.54
N ASP A 308 39.27 -31.78 -16.85
CA ASP A 308 38.15 -31.07 -17.48
C ASP A 308 36.81 -31.51 -16.86
N SER A 309 36.64 -32.82 -16.64
CA SER A 309 35.43 -33.38 -16.02
C SER A 309 35.17 -32.82 -14.63
N LEU A 310 36.22 -32.47 -13.89
CA LEU A 310 36.13 -31.90 -12.54
C LEU A 310 35.73 -30.42 -12.57
N ALA A 311 36.17 -29.66 -13.58
CA ALA A 311 35.75 -28.28 -13.78
C ALA A 311 34.27 -28.20 -14.18
N VAL A 312 33.85 -29.04 -15.12
CA VAL A 312 32.45 -29.13 -15.56
C VAL A 312 31.52 -29.61 -14.44
N GLU A 313 31.95 -30.55 -13.57
CA GLU A 313 31.20 -30.95 -12.37
C GLU A 313 30.95 -29.78 -11.41
N GLN A 314 31.93 -28.88 -11.26
CA GLN A 314 31.80 -27.70 -10.40
C GLN A 314 30.79 -26.69 -10.96
N HIS A 315 30.79 -26.46 -12.28
CA HIS A 315 29.78 -25.60 -12.90
C HIS A 315 28.38 -26.27 -12.85
N GLN A 316 28.30 -27.58 -13.05
CA GLN A 316 27.04 -28.33 -12.89
C GLN A 316 26.49 -28.25 -11.46
N ALA A 317 27.35 -28.31 -10.44
CA ALA A 317 26.99 -28.12 -9.04
C ALA A 317 26.49 -26.69 -8.74
N GLU A 318 27.06 -25.67 -9.40
CA GLU A 318 26.61 -24.28 -9.29
C GLU A 318 25.20 -24.09 -9.89
N ALA A 319 24.89 -24.72 -11.02
CA ALA A 319 23.55 -24.72 -11.61
C ALA A 319 22.51 -25.40 -10.70
N VAL A 320 22.87 -26.52 -10.06
CA VAL A 320 22.07 -27.20 -9.03
C VAL A 320 21.76 -26.28 -7.85
N ASP A 321 22.79 -25.63 -7.30
CA ASP A 321 22.68 -24.75 -6.12
C ASP A 321 21.87 -23.46 -6.38
N VAL A 322 21.80 -23.00 -7.63
CA VAL A 322 20.95 -21.87 -8.03
C VAL A 322 19.51 -22.34 -8.28
N THR A 323 19.32 -23.48 -8.96
CA THR A 323 17.97 -24.04 -9.22
C THR A 323 17.23 -24.37 -7.92
N ASP A 324 17.91 -24.95 -6.92
CA ASP A 324 17.33 -25.22 -5.59
C ASP A 324 17.03 -23.96 -4.78
N LEU A 325 17.71 -22.84 -5.07
CA LEU A 325 17.40 -21.55 -4.45
C LEU A 325 16.09 -21.00 -5.02
N ILE A 326 16.02 -20.84 -6.35
CA ILE A 326 14.82 -20.34 -7.06
C ILE A 326 13.60 -21.22 -6.72
N HIS A 327 13.77 -22.55 -6.69
CA HIS A 327 12.74 -23.50 -6.28
C HIS A 327 12.16 -23.17 -4.89
N ARG A 328 13.00 -22.92 -3.89
CA ARG A 328 12.56 -22.58 -2.53
C ARG A 328 11.90 -21.21 -2.46
N ASP A 329 12.42 -20.24 -3.20
CA ASP A 329 11.92 -18.86 -3.22
C ASP A 329 10.48 -18.77 -3.78
N ILE A 330 10.13 -19.65 -4.73
CA ILE A 330 8.82 -19.63 -5.39
C ILE A 330 7.86 -20.74 -4.93
N LYS A 331 8.27 -21.71 -4.11
CA LYS A 331 7.46 -22.91 -3.82
C LYS A 331 6.03 -22.60 -3.32
N ASP A 332 5.90 -21.56 -2.50
CA ASP A 332 4.64 -21.16 -1.87
C ASP A 332 3.86 -20.15 -2.75
N ALA A 333 4.56 -19.46 -3.67
CA ALA A 333 4.03 -18.41 -4.53
C ALA A 333 3.60 -18.90 -5.92
N ALA A 334 4.33 -19.86 -6.49
CA ALA A 334 4.10 -20.46 -7.80
C ALA A 334 4.40 -21.98 -7.76
N PRO A 335 3.56 -22.78 -7.07
CA PRO A 335 3.83 -24.20 -6.81
C PRO A 335 3.98 -25.05 -8.09
N VAL A 336 3.31 -24.67 -9.18
CA VAL A 336 3.45 -25.33 -10.50
C VAL A 336 4.85 -25.12 -11.08
N ALA A 337 5.35 -23.88 -11.05
CA ALA A 337 6.71 -23.57 -11.49
C ALA A 337 7.77 -24.23 -10.59
N ALA A 338 7.51 -24.28 -9.27
CA ALA A 338 8.35 -25.00 -8.32
C ALA A 338 8.45 -26.50 -8.66
N GLY A 339 7.35 -27.15 -9.04
CA GLY A 339 7.35 -28.53 -9.52
C GLY A 339 8.28 -28.76 -10.73
N TYR A 340 8.31 -27.83 -11.67
CA TYR A 340 9.23 -27.89 -12.82
C TYR A 340 10.69 -27.62 -12.43
N LEU A 341 10.97 -26.66 -11.52
CA LEU A 341 12.32 -26.43 -10.99
C LEU A 341 12.83 -27.64 -10.19
N ARG A 342 11.94 -28.34 -9.48
CA ARG A 342 12.26 -29.58 -8.77
C ARG A 342 12.71 -30.69 -9.73
N ALA A 343 11.97 -30.92 -10.82
CA ALA A 343 12.35 -31.89 -11.85
C ALA A 343 13.66 -31.49 -12.57
N ALA A 344 13.89 -30.20 -12.80
CA ALA A 344 15.14 -29.70 -13.34
C ALA A 344 16.33 -29.95 -12.39
N PHE A 345 16.16 -29.66 -11.10
CA PHE A 345 17.16 -29.93 -10.05
C PHE A 345 17.52 -31.41 -9.98
N ASP A 346 16.53 -32.31 -9.97
CA ASP A 346 16.78 -33.76 -9.91
C ASP A 346 17.55 -34.23 -11.15
N SER A 347 17.19 -33.74 -12.35
CA SER A 347 17.93 -34.01 -13.60
C SER A 347 19.36 -33.47 -13.61
N MET A 348 19.62 -32.31 -12.99
CA MET A 348 20.97 -31.77 -12.84
C MET A 348 21.82 -32.56 -11.84
N GLN A 349 21.23 -33.13 -10.79
CA GLN A 349 21.93 -34.02 -9.87
C GLN A 349 22.34 -35.33 -10.57
N GLU A 350 21.45 -35.93 -11.36
CA GLU A 350 21.80 -37.10 -12.19
C GLU A 350 22.94 -36.79 -13.19
N ALA A 351 22.90 -35.62 -13.84
CA ALA A 351 24.00 -35.16 -14.70
C ALA A 351 25.33 -35.03 -13.93
N ARG A 352 25.25 -34.51 -12.70
CA ARG A 352 26.40 -34.32 -11.81
C ARG A 352 26.99 -35.64 -11.33
N GLU A 353 26.17 -36.63 -10.98
CA GLU A 353 26.63 -37.97 -10.62
C GLU A 353 27.39 -38.63 -11.77
N VAL A 354 26.88 -38.53 -13.01
CA VAL A 354 27.59 -39.02 -14.20
C VAL A 354 28.95 -38.33 -14.39
N LEU A 355 29.05 -37.03 -14.11
CA LEU A 355 30.32 -36.30 -14.16
C LEU A 355 31.28 -36.68 -13.03
N LEU A 356 30.77 -37.13 -11.88
CA LEU A 356 31.53 -37.54 -10.69
C LEU A 356 32.11 -38.95 -10.77
N ASN A 357 31.44 -39.88 -11.45
CA ASN A 357 31.87 -41.29 -11.51
C ASN A 357 33.26 -41.46 -12.13
N ASP A 358 33.95 -42.57 -11.84
CA ASP A 358 35.27 -42.89 -12.43
C ASP A 358 35.21 -43.38 -13.91
N ASP A 359 34.08 -43.15 -14.59
CA ASP A 359 33.88 -43.54 -15.98
C ASP A 359 34.81 -42.78 -16.95
N PRO A 360 35.22 -43.38 -18.08
CA PRO A 360 36.03 -42.71 -19.10
C PRO A 360 35.37 -41.42 -19.62
N SER A 361 36.17 -40.40 -19.98
CA SER A 361 35.69 -39.12 -20.53
C SER A 361 34.65 -39.32 -21.66
N ASP A 362 34.86 -40.29 -22.54
CA ASP A 362 33.93 -40.63 -23.63
C ASP A 362 32.54 -41.12 -23.17
N ALA A 363 32.47 -41.84 -22.04
CA ALA A 363 31.20 -42.28 -21.47
C ALA A 363 30.46 -41.07 -20.86
N LYS A 364 31.17 -40.22 -20.11
CA LYS A 364 30.63 -38.98 -19.53
C LYS A 364 30.08 -38.03 -20.60
N ARG A 365 30.87 -37.78 -21.67
CA ARG A 365 30.46 -36.98 -22.85
C ARG A 365 29.17 -37.46 -23.52
N ARG A 366 28.84 -38.75 -23.42
CA ARG A 366 27.63 -39.34 -24.01
C ARG A 366 26.44 -39.35 -23.06
N ALA A 367 26.67 -39.61 -21.77
CA ALA A 367 25.61 -39.81 -20.79
C ALA A 367 25.11 -38.49 -20.14
N ALA A 368 26.01 -37.60 -19.72
CA ALA A 368 25.62 -36.38 -18.99
C ALA A 368 24.76 -35.41 -19.85
N PRO A 369 25.06 -35.15 -21.15
CA PRO A 369 24.27 -34.21 -21.95
C PRO A 369 22.81 -34.57 -22.18
N ALA A 370 22.38 -35.82 -21.94
CA ALA A 370 20.95 -36.16 -21.96
C ALA A 370 20.25 -35.49 -20.77
N ARG A 371 20.72 -35.77 -19.55
CA ARG A 371 20.19 -35.22 -18.30
C ARG A 371 20.26 -33.69 -18.23
N GLN A 372 21.29 -33.11 -18.82
CA GLN A 372 21.43 -31.66 -18.94
C GLN A 372 20.38 -31.02 -19.87
N ARG A 373 19.92 -31.72 -20.92
CA ARG A 373 18.79 -31.25 -21.74
C ARG A 373 17.45 -31.39 -21.02
N ASP A 374 17.27 -32.47 -20.26
CA ASP A 374 16.07 -32.67 -19.44
C ASP A 374 15.96 -31.55 -18.39
N ALA A 375 17.08 -31.19 -17.74
CA ALA A 375 17.18 -30.05 -16.85
C ALA A 375 16.81 -28.71 -17.54
N VAL A 376 17.39 -28.42 -18.71
CA VAL A 376 17.03 -27.22 -19.50
C VAL A 376 15.54 -27.18 -19.83
N THR A 377 14.95 -28.33 -20.19
CA THR A 377 13.52 -28.43 -20.50
C THR A 377 12.66 -28.11 -19.28
N GLY A 378 13.02 -28.63 -18.10
CA GLY A 378 12.34 -28.29 -16.84
C GLY A 378 12.47 -26.81 -16.47
N LEU A 379 13.64 -26.20 -16.65
CA LEU A 379 13.80 -24.75 -16.44
C LEU A 379 12.96 -23.91 -17.42
N GLU A 380 12.89 -24.29 -18.70
CA GLU A 380 12.07 -23.59 -19.70
C GLU A 380 10.56 -23.74 -19.42
N GLN A 381 10.13 -24.86 -18.86
CA GLN A 381 8.76 -25.05 -18.36
C GLN A 381 8.48 -24.22 -17.10
N ALA A 382 9.42 -24.20 -16.14
CA ALA A 382 9.33 -23.36 -14.94
C ALA A 382 9.23 -21.88 -15.29
N LYS A 383 10.03 -21.40 -16.26
CA LYS A 383 9.96 -20.02 -16.76
C LYS A 383 8.56 -19.67 -17.26
N ARG A 384 7.94 -20.53 -18.10
CA ARG A 384 6.58 -20.27 -18.61
C ARG A 384 5.56 -20.22 -17.47
N ALA A 385 5.58 -21.21 -16.57
CA ALA A 385 4.69 -21.23 -15.41
C ALA A 385 4.88 -20.02 -14.47
N LEU A 386 6.10 -19.45 -14.38
CA LEU A 386 6.36 -18.18 -13.69
C LEU A 386 5.77 -16.98 -14.44
N GLN A 387 5.87 -16.95 -15.78
CA GLN A 387 5.28 -15.89 -16.60
C GLN A 387 3.75 -15.90 -16.52
N ASP A 388 3.12 -17.09 -16.51
CA ASP A 388 1.66 -17.23 -16.36
C ASP A 388 1.17 -16.76 -14.98
N GLN A 389 1.96 -16.99 -13.92
CA GLN A 389 1.66 -16.48 -12.58
C GLN A 389 1.94 -14.98 -12.46
N LEU A 390 2.96 -14.48 -13.16
CA LEU A 390 3.26 -13.05 -13.21
C LEU A 390 2.12 -12.28 -13.87
N ALA A 391 1.63 -12.76 -15.02
CA ALA A 391 0.50 -12.15 -15.71
C ALA A 391 -0.77 -12.12 -14.84
N LYS A 392 -0.98 -13.13 -13.99
CA LYS A 392 -2.10 -13.16 -13.02
C LYS A 392 -1.91 -12.18 -11.87
N ALA A 393 -0.70 -12.11 -11.30
CA ALA A 393 -0.38 -11.13 -10.27
C ALA A 393 -0.44 -9.69 -10.80
N GLU A 394 0.00 -9.47 -12.03
CA GLU A 394 -0.15 -8.21 -12.77
C GLU A 394 -1.63 -7.90 -12.99
N ALA A 395 -2.45 -8.84 -13.48
CA ALA A 395 -3.90 -8.64 -13.64
C ALA A 395 -4.68 -8.38 -12.33
N GLU A 396 -4.18 -8.82 -11.17
CA GLU A 396 -4.75 -8.43 -9.87
C GLU A 396 -4.31 -7.03 -9.40
N ILE A 397 -3.12 -6.57 -9.81
CA ILE A 397 -2.56 -5.24 -9.49
C ILE A 397 -3.07 -4.16 -10.46
N ASP A 398 -3.26 -4.54 -11.73
CA ASP A 398 -3.78 -3.74 -12.83
C ASP A 398 -5.29 -3.91 -13.00
N ARG A 399 -6.01 -4.43 -11.98
CA ARG A 399 -7.44 -4.11 -11.82
C ARG A 399 -7.54 -2.59 -11.77
N PRO A 400 -8.11 -1.91 -12.79
CA PRO A 400 -8.17 -0.47 -12.75
C PRO A 400 -9.11 -0.04 -11.63
N GLU A 401 -8.92 1.15 -11.08
CA GLU A 401 -9.83 1.74 -10.09
C GLU A 401 -11.25 1.96 -10.64
N ASN A 402 -11.52 1.60 -11.90
CA ASN A 402 -12.80 1.70 -12.59
C ASN A 402 -12.92 0.60 -13.67
N ALA A 403 -13.88 -0.33 -13.53
CA ALA A 403 -14.11 -1.44 -14.46
C ALA A 403 -14.37 -0.98 -15.91
N LEU A 404 -14.88 0.24 -16.09
CA LEU A 404 -15.14 0.85 -17.40
C LEU A 404 -13.86 1.09 -18.21
N VAL A 405 -12.73 1.35 -17.56
CA VAL A 405 -11.42 1.49 -18.24
C VAL A 405 -10.94 0.12 -18.69
N HIS A 406 -10.99 -0.88 -17.80
CA HIS A 406 -10.60 -2.25 -18.08
C HIS A 406 -11.32 -2.84 -19.30
N LEU A 407 -12.66 -2.72 -19.33
CA LEU A 407 -13.45 -3.24 -20.43
C LEU A 407 -13.18 -2.53 -21.76
N ARG A 408 -12.82 -1.23 -21.76
CA ARG A 408 -12.43 -0.49 -22.97
C ARG A 408 -11.09 -0.98 -23.53
N ASP A 409 -10.09 -1.14 -22.68
CA ASP A 409 -8.76 -1.63 -23.10
C ASP A 409 -8.86 -3.08 -23.61
N LEU A 410 -9.66 -3.91 -22.92
CA LEU A 410 -9.97 -5.27 -23.34
C LEU A 410 -10.74 -5.31 -24.67
N GLN A 411 -11.67 -4.38 -24.91
CA GLN A 411 -12.37 -4.27 -26.18
C GLN A 411 -11.40 -3.95 -27.33
N GLU A 412 -10.42 -3.07 -27.10
CA GLU A 412 -9.39 -2.76 -28.09
C GLU A 412 -8.45 -3.96 -28.36
N GLU A 413 -8.08 -4.72 -27.33
CA GLU A 413 -7.35 -5.99 -27.48
C GLU A 413 -8.14 -7.01 -28.33
N VAL A 414 -9.46 -7.12 -28.11
CA VAL A 414 -10.34 -7.99 -28.91
C VAL A 414 -10.47 -7.51 -30.36
N LYS A 415 -10.56 -6.20 -30.63
CA LYS A 415 -10.55 -5.66 -32.00
C LYS A 415 -9.24 -5.99 -32.72
N GLN A 416 -8.10 -5.83 -32.06
CA GLN A 416 -6.81 -6.23 -32.63
C GLN A 416 -6.73 -7.75 -32.89
N LEU A 417 -7.36 -8.58 -32.05
CA LEU A 417 -7.48 -10.02 -32.31
C LEU A 417 -8.34 -10.33 -33.54
N ILE A 418 -9.46 -9.61 -33.73
CA ILE A 418 -10.30 -9.73 -34.93
C ILE A 418 -9.48 -9.42 -36.19
N GLU A 419 -8.72 -8.31 -36.20
CA GLU A 419 -7.88 -7.92 -37.33
C GLU A 419 -6.79 -8.95 -37.64
N LYS A 420 -6.07 -9.41 -36.60
CA LYS A 420 -5.02 -10.43 -36.76
C LYS A 420 -5.58 -11.76 -37.28
N GLN A 421 -6.74 -12.20 -36.77
CA GLN A 421 -7.38 -13.44 -37.20
C GLN A 421 -7.93 -13.34 -38.63
N GLU A 422 -8.57 -12.23 -39.01
CA GLU A 422 -9.01 -11.98 -40.39
C GLU A 422 -7.83 -11.93 -41.36
N LYS A 423 -6.72 -11.27 -40.99
CA LYS A 423 -5.49 -11.25 -41.78
C LYS A 423 -4.91 -12.66 -41.95
N LEU A 424 -4.80 -13.42 -40.87
CA LEU A 424 -4.31 -14.81 -40.91
C LEU A 424 -5.19 -15.71 -41.79
N LYS A 425 -6.51 -15.53 -41.75
CA LYS A 425 -7.49 -16.21 -42.62
C LYS A 425 -7.28 -15.86 -44.10
N GLN A 426 -7.07 -14.59 -44.42
CA GLN A 426 -6.80 -14.15 -45.80
C GLN A 426 -5.48 -14.72 -46.33
N GLU A 427 -4.40 -14.67 -45.54
CA GLU A 427 -3.10 -15.23 -45.95
C GLU A 427 -3.15 -16.75 -46.10
N ALA A 428 -3.88 -17.46 -45.21
CA ALA A 428 -4.10 -18.90 -45.32
C ALA A 428 -4.90 -19.28 -46.59
N ALA A 429 -5.93 -18.50 -46.94
CA ALA A 429 -6.72 -18.71 -48.15
C ALA A 429 -5.90 -18.52 -49.45
N GLN A 430 -4.90 -17.64 -49.45
CA GLN A 430 -4.00 -17.42 -50.60
C GLN A 430 -2.85 -18.44 -50.67
N THR A 431 -2.63 -19.25 -49.63
CA THR A 431 -1.48 -20.16 -49.52
C THR A 431 -1.78 -21.55 -50.07
N ALA A 432 -1.43 -21.79 -51.33
CA ALA A 432 -1.60 -23.10 -51.98
C ALA A 432 -0.55 -24.17 -51.62
N LYS A 433 0.51 -23.84 -50.86
CA LYS A 433 1.63 -24.75 -50.56
C LYS A 433 1.51 -25.38 -49.16
N PRO A 434 1.44 -26.72 -49.02
CA PRO A 434 1.26 -27.39 -47.72
C PRO A 434 2.29 -26.99 -46.65
N ASN A 435 3.57 -26.86 -47.02
CA ASN A 435 4.64 -26.48 -46.09
C ASN A 435 4.48 -25.05 -45.55
N GLN A 436 3.86 -24.14 -46.32
CA GLN A 436 3.60 -22.77 -45.89
C GLN A 436 2.35 -22.68 -45.01
N LEU A 437 1.31 -23.49 -45.26
CA LEU A 437 0.17 -23.64 -44.35
C LEU A 437 0.62 -24.16 -42.98
N ARG A 438 1.53 -25.14 -42.95
CA ARG A 438 2.07 -25.68 -41.70
C ARG A 438 2.87 -24.66 -40.88
N ALA A 439 3.54 -23.72 -41.55
CA ALA A 439 4.27 -22.63 -40.90
C ALA A 439 3.37 -21.59 -40.21
N LYS A 440 2.04 -21.61 -40.47
CA LYS A 440 1.06 -20.73 -39.82
C LYS A 440 0.44 -21.30 -38.54
N ALA A 441 0.71 -22.57 -38.20
CA ALA A 441 0.23 -23.17 -36.97
C ALA A 441 0.73 -22.47 -35.67
N PRO A 442 1.98 -21.99 -35.57
CA PRO A 442 2.42 -21.22 -34.39
C PRO A 442 1.69 -19.88 -34.26
N GLU A 443 1.50 -19.17 -35.38
CA GLU A 443 0.78 -17.89 -35.44
C GLU A 443 -0.68 -18.04 -34.99
N GLN A 444 -1.38 -19.07 -35.50
CA GLN A 444 -2.74 -19.41 -35.07
C GLN A 444 -2.80 -19.80 -33.58
N GLY A 445 -1.73 -20.40 -33.05
CA GLY A 445 -1.58 -20.68 -31.62
C GLY A 445 -1.44 -19.41 -30.77
N THR A 446 -0.60 -18.46 -31.18
CA THR A 446 -0.46 -17.20 -30.45
C THR A 446 -1.76 -16.40 -30.36
N LEU A 447 -2.60 -16.43 -31.42
CA LEU A 447 -3.93 -15.80 -31.38
C LEU A 447 -4.89 -16.55 -30.46
N LYS A 448 -4.81 -17.88 -30.41
CA LYS A 448 -5.57 -18.71 -29.48
C LYS A 448 -5.21 -18.37 -28.02
N ASP A 449 -3.92 -18.31 -27.71
CA ASP A 449 -3.44 -18.01 -26.36
C ASP A 449 -3.85 -16.59 -25.93
N GLN A 450 -3.78 -15.59 -26.83
CA GLN A 450 -4.28 -14.24 -26.59
C GLN A 450 -5.81 -14.19 -26.39
N ALA A 451 -6.59 -14.99 -27.13
CA ALA A 451 -8.03 -15.11 -26.91
C ALA A 451 -8.37 -15.75 -25.54
N GLN A 452 -7.56 -16.69 -25.05
CA GLN A 452 -7.70 -17.28 -23.70
C GLN A 452 -7.28 -16.31 -22.57
N ASP A 453 -6.33 -15.42 -22.83
CA ASP A 453 -5.96 -14.35 -21.89
C ASP A 453 -7.06 -13.29 -21.80
N ALA A 454 -7.54 -12.80 -22.95
CA ALA A 454 -8.70 -11.92 -23.04
C ALA A 454 -9.97 -12.54 -22.39
N GLN A 455 -10.17 -13.84 -22.52
CA GLN A 455 -11.26 -14.57 -21.87
C GLN A 455 -11.15 -14.52 -20.33
N GLN A 456 -9.95 -14.68 -19.77
CA GLN A 456 -9.71 -14.59 -18.33
C GLN A 456 -9.93 -13.17 -17.81
N LYS A 457 -9.47 -12.15 -18.55
CA LYS A 457 -9.73 -10.73 -18.27
C LYS A 457 -11.23 -10.39 -18.33
N ALA A 458 -11.97 -10.92 -19.30
CA ALA A 458 -13.41 -10.67 -19.44
C ALA A 458 -14.27 -11.34 -18.35
N ALA A 459 -13.83 -12.46 -17.78
CA ALA A 459 -14.64 -13.30 -16.90
C ALA A 459 -15.30 -12.61 -15.67
N PRO A 460 -14.62 -11.74 -14.90
CA PRO A 460 -15.23 -11.10 -13.71
C PRO A 460 -16.29 -10.04 -14.04
N GLU A 461 -16.16 -9.32 -15.14
CA GLU A 461 -16.93 -8.10 -15.43
C GLU A 461 -17.88 -8.25 -16.62
N ALA A 462 -17.50 -9.04 -17.62
CA ALA A 462 -18.26 -9.28 -18.85
C ALA A 462 -18.36 -10.79 -19.18
N PRO A 463 -19.07 -11.59 -18.37
CA PRO A 463 -19.11 -13.05 -18.52
C PRO A 463 -19.69 -13.52 -19.88
N ALA A 464 -20.59 -12.75 -20.50
CA ALA A 464 -21.10 -13.04 -21.84
C ALA A 464 -20.02 -12.86 -22.93
N ALA A 465 -19.15 -11.86 -22.78
CA ALA A 465 -17.99 -11.69 -23.65
C ALA A 465 -16.96 -12.79 -23.41
N ALA A 466 -16.70 -13.16 -22.14
CA ALA A 466 -15.80 -14.25 -21.79
C ALA A 466 -16.22 -15.59 -22.44
N GLN A 467 -17.51 -15.91 -22.46
CA GLN A 467 -18.03 -17.09 -23.18
C GLN A 467 -17.75 -17.03 -24.69
N ALA A 468 -17.96 -15.87 -25.32
CA ALA A 468 -17.66 -15.69 -26.74
C ALA A 468 -16.15 -15.74 -27.06
N LEU A 469 -15.29 -15.33 -26.12
CA LEU A 469 -13.83 -15.45 -26.24
C LEU A 469 -13.35 -16.90 -26.07
N ASP A 470 -13.97 -17.68 -25.19
CA ASP A 470 -13.71 -19.13 -25.10
C ASP A 470 -14.15 -19.87 -26.38
N GLU A 471 -15.35 -19.58 -26.89
CA GLU A 471 -15.80 -20.07 -28.21
C GLU A 471 -14.77 -19.75 -29.31
N ALA A 472 -14.27 -18.52 -29.35
CA ALA A 472 -13.24 -18.11 -30.31
C ALA A 472 -11.93 -18.90 -30.14
N ALA A 473 -11.43 -19.05 -28.91
CA ALA A 473 -10.22 -19.81 -28.61
C ALA A 473 -10.35 -21.30 -29.01
N GLN A 474 -11.50 -21.93 -28.78
CA GLN A 474 -11.76 -23.31 -29.22
C GLN A 474 -11.71 -23.45 -30.74
N GLN A 475 -12.29 -22.50 -31.48
CA GLN A 475 -12.23 -22.49 -32.95
C GLN A 475 -10.82 -22.21 -33.49
N MET A 476 -10.06 -21.33 -32.83
CA MET A 476 -8.64 -21.11 -33.16
C MET A 476 -7.78 -22.36 -32.92
N GLU A 477 -8.04 -23.12 -31.86
CA GLU A 477 -7.37 -24.41 -31.62
C GLU A 477 -7.70 -25.45 -32.72
N ALA A 478 -8.95 -25.48 -33.20
CA ALA A 478 -9.33 -26.32 -34.34
C ALA A 478 -8.58 -25.91 -35.63
N ALA A 479 -8.50 -24.61 -35.93
CA ALA A 479 -7.72 -24.08 -37.05
C ALA A 479 -6.21 -24.37 -36.89
N GLN A 480 -5.66 -24.25 -35.68
CA GLN A 480 -4.25 -24.57 -35.37
C GLN A 480 -3.93 -26.04 -35.68
N LYS A 481 -4.81 -26.97 -35.25
CA LYS A 481 -4.69 -28.40 -35.54
C LYS A 481 -4.76 -28.68 -37.04
N ALA A 482 -5.62 -27.99 -37.78
CA ALA A 482 -5.69 -28.10 -39.24
C ALA A 482 -4.37 -27.64 -39.91
N PHE A 483 -3.81 -26.48 -39.51
CA PHE A 483 -2.52 -26.01 -40.02
C PHE A 483 -1.38 -26.97 -39.69
N ALA A 484 -1.33 -27.52 -38.47
CA ALA A 484 -0.32 -28.51 -38.10
C ALA A 484 -0.35 -29.76 -39.01
N GLN A 485 -1.53 -30.13 -39.52
CA GLN A 485 -1.77 -31.19 -40.51
C GLN A 485 -1.59 -30.73 -41.97
N SER A 486 -1.08 -29.52 -42.21
CA SER A 486 -0.89 -28.88 -43.53
C SER A 486 -2.20 -28.66 -44.31
N ARG A 487 -3.32 -28.50 -43.61
CA ARG A 487 -4.65 -28.18 -44.15
C ARG A 487 -5.05 -26.76 -43.73
N ASN A 488 -5.94 -26.13 -44.49
CA ASN A 488 -6.67 -24.94 -44.03
C ASN A 488 -8.06 -25.36 -43.52
N SER A 489 -8.62 -24.62 -42.57
CA SER A 489 -10.00 -24.78 -42.11
C SER A 489 -10.67 -23.39 -42.09
N PRO A 490 -11.12 -22.89 -43.27
CA PRO A 490 -11.71 -21.57 -43.37
C PRO A 490 -12.99 -21.44 -42.54
N GLU A 491 -13.72 -22.54 -42.31
CA GLU A 491 -14.92 -22.57 -41.46
C GLU A 491 -14.57 -22.31 -39.98
N ALA A 492 -13.55 -22.98 -39.44
CA ALA A 492 -13.10 -22.75 -38.07
C ALA A 492 -12.49 -21.34 -37.91
N GLN A 493 -11.74 -20.86 -38.91
CA GLN A 493 -11.21 -19.49 -38.88
C GLN A 493 -12.32 -18.43 -38.96
N GLN A 494 -13.38 -18.67 -39.73
CA GLN A 494 -14.55 -17.79 -39.80
C GLN A 494 -15.33 -17.81 -38.47
N ALA A 495 -15.59 -19.00 -37.91
CA ALA A 495 -16.26 -19.15 -36.62
C ALA A 495 -15.49 -18.45 -35.48
N ALA A 496 -14.15 -18.55 -35.47
CA ALA A 496 -13.31 -17.81 -34.52
C ALA A 496 -13.53 -16.28 -34.64
N VAL A 497 -13.54 -15.74 -35.86
CA VAL A 497 -13.79 -14.31 -36.10
C VAL A 497 -15.19 -13.89 -35.67
N ASP A 498 -16.20 -14.71 -35.95
CA ASP A 498 -17.59 -14.38 -35.61
C ASP A 498 -17.83 -14.43 -34.09
N SER A 499 -17.19 -15.37 -33.37
CA SER A 499 -17.16 -15.39 -31.91
C SER A 499 -16.38 -14.21 -31.31
N LEU A 500 -15.25 -13.79 -31.91
CA LEU A 500 -14.57 -12.55 -31.47
C LEU A 500 -15.43 -11.29 -31.69
N LYS A 501 -16.13 -11.17 -32.84
CA LYS A 501 -17.06 -10.05 -33.11
C LYS A 501 -18.25 -10.04 -32.15
N LYS A 502 -18.74 -11.22 -31.75
CA LYS A 502 -19.73 -11.38 -30.69
C LYS A 502 -19.17 -10.90 -29.34
N ALA A 503 -17.92 -11.23 -28.99
CA ALA A 503 -17.28 -10.73 -27.78
C ALA A 503 -17.14 -9.20 -27.77
N ASP A 504 -16.66 -8.59 -28.86
CA ASP A 504 -16.59 -7.12 -29.01
C ASP A 504 -17.96 -6.44 -28.83
N ALA A 505 -19.02 -7.05 -29.36
CA ALA A 505 -20.39 -6.55 -29.21
C ALA A 505 -20.93 -6.70 -27.78
N GLU A 506 -20.63 -7.78 -27.05
CA GLU A 506 -21.02 -7.92 -25.64
C GLU A 506 -20.20 -6.99 -24.73
N LEU A 507 -18.89 -6.82 -24.96
CA LEU A 507 -18.07 -5.82 -24.26
C LEU A 507 -18.63 -4.41 -24.48
N GLY A 508 -18.98 -4.06 -25.72
CA GLY A 508 -19.58 -2.77 -26.05
C GLY A 508 -20.90 -2.47 -25.32
N LYS A 509 -21.73 -3.51 -25.05
CA LYS A 509 -22.96 -3.34 -24.25
C LYS A 509 -22.64 -3.07 -22.78
N GLU A 510 -21.70 -3.81 -22.20
CA GLU A 510 -21.36 -3.65 -20.78
C GLU A 510 -20.65 -2.31 -20.54
N ILE A 511 -19.74 -1.89 -21.43
CA ILE A 511 -19.16 -0.54 -21.41
C ILE A 511 -20.26 0.54 -21.47
N ALA A 512 -21.24 0.39 -22.36
CA ALA A 512 -22.35 1.35 -22.46
C ALA A 512 -23.24 1.37 -21.21
N ARG A 513 -23.42 0.23 -20.52
CA ARG A 513 -24.11 0.16 -19.23
C ARG A 513 -23.32 0.87 -18.13
N LEU A 514 -22.02 0.61 -18.01
CA LEU A 514 -21.16 1.28 -17.03
C LEU A 514 -21.04 2.79 -17.31
N GLU A 515 -21.00 3.21 -18.58
CA GLU A 515 -21.03 4.63 -18.95
C GLU A 515 -22.34 5.33 -18.56
N ASP A 516 -23.46 4.61 -18.53
CA ASP A 516 -24.72 5.16 -18.02
C ASP A 516 -24.72 5.19 -16.49
N ALA A 517 -24.18 4.16 -15.83
CA ALA A 517 -23.99 4.11 -14.39
C ALA A 517 -23.10 5.27 -13.88
N GLU A 518 -22.00 5.59 -14.56
CA GLU A 518 -21.13 6.73 -14.23
C GLU A 518 -21.87 8.08 -14.36
N LYS A 519 -22.70 8.24 -15.40
CA LYS A 519 -23.52 9.45 -15.59
C LYS A 519 -24.61 9.56 -14.51
N GLN A 520 -25.25 8.44 -14.15
CA GLN A 520 -26.23 8.39 -13.06
C GLN A 520 -25.58 8.70 -11.71
N LEU A 521 -24.40 8.14 -11.43
CA LEU A 521 -23.63 8.38 -10.21
C LEU A 521 -23.32 9.88 -10.06
N SER A 522 -22.73 10.51 -11.08
CA SER A 522 -22.41 11.94 -11.04
C SER A 522 -23.65 12.86 -11.01
N ALA A 523 -24.83 12.36 -11.41
CA ALA A 523 -26.10 13.06 -11.25
C ALA A 523 -26.65 12.93 -9.81
N LEU A 524 -26.52 11.74 -9.21
CA LEU A 524 -26.96 11.46 -7.84
C LEU A 524 -26.07 12.11 -6.78
N GLU A 525 -24.75 12.15 -6.95
CA GLU A 525 -23.85 12.86 -6.04
C GLU A 525 -24.23 14.35 -5.94
N LYS A 526 -24.43 15.00 -7.10
CA LYS A 526 -24.94 16.39 -7.17
C LYS A 526 -26.35 16.55 -6.62
N LEU A 527 -27.16 15.51 -6.60
CA LEU A 527 -28.50 15.52 -6.02
C LEU A 527 -28.44 15.35 -4.50
N SER A 528 -27.57 14.47 -3.98
CA SER A 528 -27.32 14.29 -2.54
C SER A 528 -26.77 15.57 -1.91
N ASP A 529 -25.85 16.27 -2.59
CA ASP A 529 -25.39 17.61 -2.19
C ASP A 529 -26.56 18.61 -2.06
N LYS A 530 -27.43 18.68 -3.08
CA LYS A 530 -28.60 19.58 -3.08
C LYS A 530 -29.61 19.22 -2.00
N VAL A 531 -29.86 17.94 -1.76
CA VAL A 531 -30.74 17.47 -0.67
C VAL A 531 -30.11 17.75 0.69
N SER A 532 -28.79 17.63 0.82
CA SER A 532 -28.05 18.01 2.03
C SER A 532 -28.13 19.50 2.32
N ASP A 533 -28.09 20.36 1.29
CA ASP A 533 -28.28 21.80 1.45
C ASP A 533 -29.75 22.18 1.72
N LEU A 534 -30.72 21.46 1.15
CA LEU A 534 -32.14 21.56 1.51
C LEU A 534 -32.37 21.24 2.98
N ILE A 535 -31.76 20.15 3.50
CA ILE A 535 -31.85 19.76 4.92
C ILE A 535 -31.35 20.89 5.81
N LYS A 536 -30.12 21.37 5.61
CA LYS A 536 -29.54 22.50 6.39
C LYS A 536 -30.42 23.74 6.34
N GLY A 537 -30.97 24.06 5.16
CA GLY A 537 -31.88 25.19 4.98
C GLY A 537 -33.18 25.01 5.78
N GLN A 538 -33.76 23.82 5.75
CA GLN A 538 -34.98 23.48 6.48
C GLN A 538 -34.76 23.41 8.01
N GLU A 539 -33.62 22.90 8.47
CA GLU A 539 -33.20 22.92 9.88
C GLU A 539 -33.08 24.36 10.38
N GLN A 540 -32.47 25.25 9.57
CA GLN A 540 -32.33 26.65 9.92
C GLN A 540 -33.69 27.36 10.00
N VAL A 541 -34.60 27.12 9.05
CA VAL A 541 -35.95 27.70 9.08
C VAL A 541 -36.74 27.17 10.29
N ASN A 542 -36.76 25.86 10.54
CA ASN A 542 -37.40 25.25 11.72
C ASN A 542 -36.85 25.83 13.04
N ALA A 543 -35.53 26.02 13.15
CA ALA A 543 -34.91 26.65 14.32
C ALA A 543 -35.30 28.13 14.50
N ASP A 544 -35.47 28.90 13.41
CA ASP A 544 -35.90 30.30 13.48
C ASP A 544 -37.43 30.44 13.66
N THR A 545 -38.23 29.53 13.10
CA THR A 545 -39.67 29.39 13.38
C THR A 545 -39.92 29.08 14.85
N ALA A 546 -39.18 28.14 15.45
CA ALA A 546 -39.29 27.84 16.89
C ALA A 546 -38.91 29.05 17.78
N LYS A 547 -37.88 29.83 17.40
CA LYS A 547 -37.54 31.09 18.09
C LYS A 547 -38.64 32.15 17.95
N GLU A 548 -39.34 32.19 16.83
CA GLU A 548 -40.47 33.11 16.60
C GLU A 548 -41.71 32.68 17.40
N ALA A 549 -42.03 31.38 17.41
CA ALA A 549 -43.13 30.78 18.16
C ALA A 549 -42.97 30.90 19.68
N ALA A 550 -41.74 30.99 20.18
CA ALA A 550 -41.43 31.22 21.59
C ALA A 550 -41.63 32.67 22.08
N LYS A 551 -41.89 33.65 21.18
CA LYS A 551 -42.07 35.05 21.56
C LYS A 551 -43.49 35.31 22.12
N PRO A 552 -43.65 36.15 23.17
CA PRO A 552 -44.97 36.51 23.69
C PRO A 552 -45.89 37.24 22.69
N SER A 553 -45.31 37.81 21.63
CA SER A 553 -46.03 38.46 20.53
C SER A 553 -45.24 38.23 19.23
N PRO A 554 -45.57 37.18 18.45
CA PRO A 554 -44.90 36.88 17.19
C PRO A 554 -45.01 38.03 16.19
N SER A 555 -43.91 38.34 15.52
CA SER A 555 -43.83 39.39 14.51
C SER A 555 -44.30 38.87 13.15
N LEU A 556 -45.42 39.39 12.67
CA LEU A 556 -45.94 39.08 11.32
C LEU A 556 -44.91 39.37 10.21
N ALA A 557 -43.99 40.31 10.42
CA ALA A 557 -42.90 40.59 9.47
C ALA A 557 -41.84 39.46 9.47
N GLN A 558 -41.52 38.90 10.64
CA GLN A 558 -40.58 37.79 10.76
C GLN A 558 -41.23 36.47 10.27
N SER A 559 -42.48 36.18 10.63
CA SER A 559 -43.23 35.03 10.09
C SER A 559 -43.33 35.07 8.56
N LYS A 560 -43.59 36.24 7.95
CA LYS A 560 -43.56 36.39 6.49
C LYS A 560 -42.17 36.22 5.87
N SER A 561 -41.09 36.53 6.61
CA SER A 561 -39.72 36.26 6.14
C SER A 561 -39.44 34.77 6.10
N LEU A 562 -39.82 34.03 7.16
CA LEU A 562 -39.73 32.57 7.22
C LEU A 562 -40.59 31.92 6.12
N ALA A 563 -41.82 32.40 5.89
CA ALA A 563 -42.67 31.94 4.80
C ALA A 563 -42.04 32.09 3.40
N ASN A 564 -41.18 33.11 3.20
CA ASN A 564 -40.44 33.29 1.96
C ASN A 564 -39.23 32.34 1.85
N GLN A 565 -38.63 31.95 2.98
CA GLN A 565 -37.57 30.93 3.03
C GLN A 565 -38.15 29.54 2.74
N GLU A 566 -39.26 29.16 3.39
CA GLU A 566 -40.06 27.97 3.04
C GLU A 566 -40.44 27.94 1.55
N ALA A 567 -40.87 29.09 1.00
CA ALA A 567 -41.18 29.20 -0.43
C ALA A 567 -39.98 28.98 -1.36
N ALA A 568 -38.75 29.22 -0.88
CA ALA A 568 -37.51 28.96 -1.62
C ALA A 568 -37.09 27.49 -1.49
N LEU A 569 -37.16 26.92 -0.28
CA LEU A 569 -36.91 25.49 -0.02
C LEU A 569 -37.87 24.61 -0.82
N ALA A 570 -39.17 24.92 -0.81
CA ALA A 570 -40.17 24.22 -1.61
C ALA A 570 -39.92 24.27 -3.13
N ARG A 571 -39.22 25.29 -3.64
CA ARG A 571 -38.81 25.37 -5.05
C ARG A 571 -37.57 24.53 -5.32
N ALA A 572 -36.56 24.62 -4.47
CA ALA A 572 -35.37 23.78 -4.58
C ALA A 572 -35.70 22.28 -4.42
N ALA A 573 -36.66 21.92 -3.55
CA ALA A 573 -37.21 20.57 -3.45
C ALA A 573 -37.97 20.14 -4.72
N ALA A 574 -38.67 21.06 -5.39
CA ALA A 574 -39.28 20.79 -6.71
C ALA A 574 -38.24 20.56 -7.81
N GLU A 575 -37.13 21.29 -7.78
CA GLU A 575 -36.01 21.10 -8.72
C GLU A 575 -35.28 19.78 -8.45
N ALA A 576 -35.06 19.43 -7.18
CA ALA A 576 -34.48 18.14 -6.76
C ALA A 576 -35.38 16.97 -7.17
N LEU A 577 -36.70 17.07 -7.00
CA LEU A 577 -37.67 16.07 -7.45
C LEU A 577 -37.51 15.73 -8.94
N VAL A 578 -37.49 16.74 -9.81
CA VAL A 578 -37.32 16.54 -11.27
C VAL A 578 -35.95 15.91 -11.61
N GLN A 579 -34.93 16.17 -10.81
CA GLN A 579 -33.60 15.55 -10.96
C GLN A 579 -33.55 14.11 -10.42
N ALA A 580 -34.45 13.73 -9.50
CA ALA A 580 -34.55 12.39 -8.93
C ALA A 580 -35.31 11.39 -9.82
N GLU A 581 -36.33 11.85 -10.56
CA GLU A 581 -37.30 11.00 -11.30
C GLU A 581 -36.68 9.87 -12.15
N ARG A 582 -35.50 10.09 -12.74
CA ARG A 582 -34.77 9.07 -13.51
C ARG A 582 -33.73 8.30 -12.69
N PRO A 583 -32.75 8.94 -12.02
CA PRO A 583 -31.66 8.21 -11.40
C PRO A 583 -31.99 7.64 -10.01
N SER A 584 -32.99 8.18 -9.29
CA SER A 584 -33.51 7.58 -8.04
C SER A 584 -35.04 7.75 -7.95
N PRO A 585 -35.81 6.84 -8.59
CA PRO A 585 -37.27 6.88 -8.53
C PRO A 585 -37.86 6.68 -7.12
N SER A 586 -37.10 6.06 -6.20
CA SER A 586 -37.53 5.85 -4.81
C SER A 586 -37.38 7.11 -3.94
N ALA A 587 -36.42 8.00 -4.25
CA ALA A 587 -36.30 9.31 -3.59
C ALA A 587 -37.38 10.32 -4.04
N ALA A 588 -37.93 10.16 -5.25
CA ALA A 588 -38.93 11.05 -5.81
C ALA A 588 -40.21 11.25 -4.93
N PRO A 589 -40.90 10.20 -4.41
CA PRO A 589 -42.06 10.40 -3.53
C PRO A 589 -41.72 11.20 -2.28
N HIS A 590 -40.57 10.94 -1.65
CA HIS A 590 -40.10 11.66 -0.46
C HIS A 590 -39.83 13.15 -0.76
N LEU A 591 -39.18 13.48 -1.88
CA LEU A 591 -38.99 14.88 -2.30
C LEU A 591 -40.30 15.59 -2.64
N ALA A 592 -41.29 14.86 -3.16
CA ALA A 592 -42.63 15.40 -3.42
C ALA A 592 -43.40 15.70 -2.12
N GLU A 593 -43.34 14.80 -1.13
CA GLU A 593 -43.98 15.00 0.17
C GLU A 593 -43.27 16.10 0.99
N ALA A 594 -41.93 16.11 1.03
CA ALA A 594 -41.16 17.19 1.65
C ALA A 594 -41.58 18.57 1.12
N ARG A 595 -41.69 18.69 -0.21
CA ARG A 595 -42.19 19.90 -0.88
C ARG A 595 -43.64 20.24 -0.50
N ALA A 596 -44.52 19.25 -0.35
CA ALA A 596 -45.90 19.48 0.07
C ALA A 596 -45.93 20.09 1.48
N GLN A 597 -45.20 19.48 2.42
CA GLN A 597 -45.09 19.95 3.81
C GLN A 597 -44.49 21.37 3.89
N MET A 598 -43.46 21.70 3.12
CA MET A 598 -42.92 23.08 3.04
C MET A 598 -43.96 24.11 2.55
N ASN A 599 -44.84 23.74 1.61
CA ASN A 599 -45.89 24.64 1.15
C ASN A 599 -47.00 24.84 2.20
N ASP A 600 -47.28 23.82 3.01
CA ASP A 600 -48.19 23.92 4.15
C ASP A 600 -47.59 24.78 5.28
N ALA A 601 -46.31 24.59 5.62
CA ALA A 601 -45.56 25.42 6.56
C ALA A 601 -45.58 26.91 6.15
N LYS A 602 -45.23 27.21 4.89
CA LYS A 602 -45.38 28.54 4.29
C LYS A 602 -46.79 29.12 4.43
N GLY A 603 -47.83 28.31 4.18
CA GLY A 603 -49.23 28.73 4.30
C GLY A 603 -49.64 29.10 5.74
N GLN A 604 -48.95 28.52 6.72
CA GLN A 604 -49.13 28.75 8.15
C GLN A 604 -48.33 29.97 8.62
N LEU A 605 -47.06 30.09 8.24
CA LEU A 605 -46.20 31.26 8.46
C LEU A 605 -46.70 32.56 7.79
N GLY A 606 -47.58 32.45 6.80
CA GLY A 606 -48.31 33.60 6.23
C GLY A 606 -49.28 34.28 7.21
N LYS A 607 -49.59 33.63 8.33
CA LYS A 607 -50.43 34.12 9.44
C LYS A 607 -49.53 34.49 10.63
N PRO A 608 -49.99 35.29 11.61
CA PRO A 608 -49.25 35.56 12.85
C PRO A 608 -49.32 34.36 13.84
N ASP A 609 -49.04 33.15 13.35
CA ASP A 609 -49.09 31.89 14.10
C ASP A 609 -47.95 30.97 13.65
N ALA A 610 -46.72 31.34 14.01
CA ALA A 610 -45.52 30.57 13.70
C ALA A 610 -45.54 29.16 14.33
N LYS A 611 -46.27 28.98 15.44
CA LYS A 611 -46.33 27.71 16.17
C LYS A 611 -47.05 26.61 15.39
N SER A 612 -48.01 26.97 14.54
CA SER A 612 -48.65 25.98 13.67
C SER A 612 -47.64 25.34 12.69
N ALA A 613 -46.69 26.13 12.16
CA ALA A 613 -45.75 25.71 11.12
C ALA A 613 -44.66 24.71 11.56
N GLU A 614 -44.32 24.63 12.85
CA GLU A 614 -43.30 23.68 13.35
C GLU A 614 -43.62 22.21 12.96
N ALA A 615 -44.90 21.84 12.89
CA ALA A 615 -45.32 20.47 12.60
C ALA A 615 -45.07 20.07 11.13
N PRO A 616 -45.50 20.82 10.10
CA PRO A 616 -45.12 20.54 8.71
C PRO A 616 -43.61 20.73 8.45
N GLU A 617 -42.93 21.70 9.07
CA GLU A 617 -41.46 21.88 8.91
C GLU A 617 -40.69 20.62 9.34
N ARG A 618 -41.04 19.99 10.47
CA ARG A 618 -40.43 18.73 10.92
C ARG A 618 -40.76 17.54 10.01
N LYS A 619 -41.95 17.50 9.43
CA LYS A 619 -42.28 16.47 8.43
C LYS A 619 -41.47 16.66 7.15
N ALA A 620 -41.27 17.91 6.72
CA ALA A 620 -40.41 18.22 5.57
C ALA A 620 -38.97 17.73 5.81
N LEU A 621 -38.41 17.91 7.01
CA LEU A 621 -37.09 17.35 7.38
C LEU A 621 -37.05 15.83 7.28
N ALA A 622 -38.01 15.13 7.90
CA ALA A 622 -38.05 13.67 7.88
C ALA A 622 -38.09 13.10 6.46
N GLU A 623 -38.89 13.71 5.57
CA GLU A 623 -38.99 13.32 4.16
C GLU A 623 -37.71 13.69 3.37
N LEU A 624 -37.05 14.81 3.66
CA LEU A 624 -35.74 15.12 3.05
C LEU A 624 -34.65 14.13 3.46
N PHE A 625 -34.60 13.70 4.72
CA PHE A 625 -33.66 12.66 5.17
C PHE A 625 -33.96 11.31 4.51
N ALA A 626 -35.23 10.91 4.39
CA ALA A 626 -35.63 9.71 3.66
C ALA A 626 -35.23 9.77 2.17
N ALA A 627 -35.45 10.91 1.51
CA ALA A 627 -34.98 11.12 0.14
C ALA A 627 -33.45 11.00 0.03
N LYS A 628 -32.69 11.60 0.97
CA LYS A 628 -31.23 11.51 0.99
C LYS A 628 -30.74 10.06 1.11
N LYS A 629 -31.34 9.28 2.02
CA LYS A 629 -31.03 7.86 2.20
C LYS A 629 -31.23 7.05 0.92
N GLU A 630 -32.33 7.25 0.21
CA GLU A 630 -32.63 6.58 -1.07
C GLU A 630 -31.64 6.99 -2.19
N ILE A 631 -31.19 8.24 -2.20
CA ILE A 631 -30.14 8.71 -3.11
C ILE A 631 -28.79 8.07 -2.77
N ASP A 632 -28.36 8.12 -1.51
CA ASP A 632 -27.06 7.61 -1.06
C ASP A 632 -26.96 6.08 -1.21
N THR A 633 -28.06 5.35 -0.96
CA THR A 633 -28.15 3.90 -1.22
C THR A 633 -27.92 3.62 -2.70
N LYS A 634 -28.55 4.40 -3.60
CA LYS A 634 -28.38 4.24 -5.05
C LYS A 634 -26.98 4.65 -5.54
N ILE A 635 -26.34 5.63 -4.90
CA ILE A 635 -24.92 5.96 -5.09
C ILE A 635 -24.04 4.76 -4.74
N GLY A 636 -24.29 4.12 -3.59
CA GLY A 636 -23.58 2.91 -3.16
C GLY A 636 -23.71 1.75 -4.15
N ASP A 637 -24.93 1.43 -4.58
CA ASP A 637 -25.19 0.42 -5.63
C ASP A 637 -24.38 0.69 -6.91
N LEU A 638 -24.39 1.93 -7.39
CA LEU A 638 -23.71 2.32 -8.63
C LEU A 638 -22.18 2.30 -8.48
N LYS A 639 -21.64 2.68 -7.31
CA LYS A 639 -20.21 2.54 -7.02
C LYS A 639 -19.80 1.06 -7.02
N GLN A 640 -20.61 0.19 -6.42
CA GLN A 640 -20.39 -1.26 -6.46
C GLN A 640 -20.45 -1.83 -7.89
N ASP A 641 -21.44 -1.45 -8.71
CA ASP A 641 -21.56 -1.85 -10.12
C ASP A 641 -20.37 -1.38 -10.98
N LEU A 642 -19.75 -0.23 -10.64
CA LEU A 642 -18.57 0.33 -11.31
C LEU A 642 -17.23 -0.25 -10.80
N GLY A 643 -17.26 -1.09 -9.75
CA GLY A 643 -16.06 -1.60 -9.09
C GLY A 643 -15.31 -0.58 -8.22
N LEU A 644 -15.93 0.58 -7.96
CA LEU A 644 -15.39 1.62 -7.09
C LEU A 644 -15.47 1.16 -5.61
N PRO A 645 -14.48 1.49 -4.76
CA PRO A 645 -14.59 1.24 -3.34
C PRO A 645 -15.79 2.02 -2.76
N PRO A 646 -16.56 1.43 -1.82
CA PRO A 646 -17.62 2.17 -1.15
C PRO A 646 -17.02 3.32 -0.35
N ASP A 647 -17.61 4.51 -0.43
CA ASP A 647 -17.20 5.61 0.44
C ASP A 647 -17.34 5.16 1.91
N SER A 648 -16.31 5.38 2.73
CA SER A 648 -16.29 4.96 4.15
C SER A 648 -17.32 5.72 5.03
N ALA A 649 -18.19 6.53 4.42
CA ALA A 649 -19.33 7.22 5.01
C ALA A 649 -20.64 6.48 4.67
N GLY A 650 -20.83 5.30 5.27
CA GLY A 650 -22.09 4.54 5.15
C GLY A 650 -23.30 5.28 5.75
N PRO A 651 -24.53 4.73 5.61
CA PRO A 651 -25.81 5.40 5.93
C PRO A 651 -26.09 5.70 7.42
N SER A 652 -25.07 5.68 8.29
CA SER A 652 -25.21 5.64 9.74
C SER A 652 -25.70 6.94 10.39
N LEU A 653 -25.04 8.06 10.10
CA LEU A 653 -25.22 9.29 10.90
C LEU A 653 -26.57 9.96 10.64
N ALA A 654 -27.00 10.02 9.38
CA ALA A 654 -28.27 10.62 8.98
C ALA A 654 -29.48 9.79 9.47
N ASP A 655 -29.41 8.46 9.32
CA ASP A 655 -30.45 7.56 9.84
C ASP A 655 -30.53 7.63 11.38
N ALA A 656 -29.40 7.70 12.07
CA ALA A 656 -29.35 7.89 13.52
C ALA A 656 -29.97 9.25 13.93
N MET A 657 -29.64 10.34 13.24
CA MET A 657 -30.24 11.66 13.50
C MET A 657 -31.75 11.65 13.32
N ALA A 658 -32.26 11.10 12.20
CA ALA A 658 -33.69 11.04 11.90
C ALA A 658 -34.47 10.21 12.95
N ALA A 659 -33.94 9.06 13.37
CA ALA A 659 -34.55 8.22 14.40
C ALA A 659 -34.58 8.92 15.78
N ILE A 660 -33.53 9.67 16.13
CA ILE A 660 -33.45 10.43 17.39
C ILE A 660 -34.43 11.62 17.39
N GLU A 661 -34.54 12.34 16.27
CA GLU A 661 -35.47 13.46 16.14
C GLU A 661 -36.94 12.98 16.18
N LYS A 662 -37.26 11.86 15.52
CA LYS A 662 -38.59 11.22 15.60
C LYS A 662 -38.96 10.88 17.04
N ALA A 663 -38.08 10.16 17.75
CA ALA A 663 -38.29 9.80 19.15
C ALA A 663 -38.41 11.04 20.07
N GLN A 664 -37.68 12.12 19.80
CA GLN A 664 -37.80 13.36 20.56
C GLN A 664 -39.15 14.07 20.31
N GLY A 665 -39.69 13.98 19.08
CA GLY A 665 -41.05 14.39 18.76
C GLY A 665 -42.10 13.64 19.57
N GLU A 666 -41.98 12.32 19.66
CA GLU A 666 -42.89 11.43 20.39
C GLU A 666 -42.81 11.67 21.92
N VAL A 667 -41.61 11.88 22.48
CA VAL A 667 -41.44 12.28 23.91
C VAL A 667 -42.13 13.62 24.23
N ASN A 668 -42.05 14.59 23.31
CA ASN A 668 -42.69 15.90 23.50
C ASN A 668 -44.23 15.80 23.44
N GLN A 669 -44.78 14.94 22.58
CA GLN A 669 -46.21 14.65 22.54
C GLN A 669 -46.68 13.97 23.84
N ALA A 670 -45.93 12.99 24.35
CA ALA A 670 -46.24 12.32 25.60
C ALA A 670 -46.23 13.28 26.80
N MET A 671 -45.27 14.22 26.86
CA MET A 671 -45.24 15.27 27.89
C MET A 671 -46.43 16.23 27.80
N ALA A 672 -46.92 16.56 26.60
CA ALA A 672 -48.12 17.38 26.43
C ALA A 672 -49.38 16.66 26.93
N GLN A 673 -49.50 15.36 26.66
CA GLN A 673 -50.60 14.52 27.15
C GLN A 673 -50.59 14.37 28.68
N MET A 674 -49.41 14.23 29.28
CA MET A 674 -49.25 14.16 30.74
C MET A 674 -49.44 15.51 31.47
N THR A 675 -49.46 16.65 30.79
CA THR A 675 -49.59 17.98 31.43
C THR A 675 -51.00 18.58 31.35
N GLY A 676 -51.84 18.13 30.43
CA GLY A 676 -53.30 18.28 30.51
C GLY A 676 -53.88 19.69 30.41
N ALA A 677 -53.14 20.69 29.91
CA ALA A 677 -53.63 22.07 29.77
C ALA A 677 -53.07 22.80 28.53
N PRO A 678 -53.87 23.62 27.81
CA PRO A 678 -53.36 24.57 26.83
C PRO A 678 -52.49 25.65 27.48
N PRO A 679 -51.45 26.17 26.79
CA PRO A 679 -50.61 27.25 27.32
C PRO A 679 -51.41 28.56 27.36
N GLY A 680 -51.92 28.93 28.54
CA GLY A 680 -52.67 30.17 28.76
C GLY A 680 -53.45 30.32 30.07
N LEU A 681 -53.57 29.27 30.90
CA LEU A 681 -54.37 29.30 32.15
C LEU A 681 -53.59 28.89 33.42
N ALA A 682 -52.26 29.03 33.41
CA ALA A 682 -51.40 28.53 34.49
C ALA A 682 -51.34 29.40 35.76
N GLU A 683 -51.96 30.59 35.79
CA GLU A 683 -51.68 31.62 36.80
C GLU A 683 -52.73 31.74 37.94
N SER A 684 -53.77 30.88 37.97
CA SER A 684 -54.84 30.98 38.98
C SER A 684 -55.35 29.67 39.60
N ALA A 685 -54.73 28.51 39.31
CA ALA A 685 -55.14 27.22 39.86
C ALA A 685 -54.03 26.56 40.69
N GLN A 686 -54.26 26.40 41.99
CA GLN A 686 -53.38 25.61 42.86
C GLN A 686 -53.53 24.11 42.54
N LYS A 687 -52.45 23.53 42.02
CA LYS A 687 -52.27 22.12 41.65
C LYS A 687 -53.07 21.70 40.39
N PRO A 688 -52.40 21.35 39.27
CA PRO A 688 -53.08 20.79 38.10
C PRO A 688 -53.86 19.52 38.48
N PRO A 689 -55.05 19.28 37.89
CA PRO A 689 -55.72 17.99 38.02
C PRO A 689 -54.85 16.88 37.42
N ALA A 690 -54.96 15.66 37.95
CA ALA A 690 -54.26 14.52 37.39
C ALA A 690 -54.69 14.28 35.94
N ALA A 691 -53.75 13.92 35.07
CA ALA A 691 -54.05 13.63 33.67
C ALA A 691 -55.06 12.46 33.59
N PRO A 692 -56.06 12.52 32.69
CA PRO A 692 -57.04 11.44 32.57
C PRO A 692 -56.34 10.15 32.14
N ALA A 693 -56.84 8.99 32.62
CA ALA A 693 -56.26 7.68 32.36
C ALA A 693 -55.96 7.44 30.85
N SER A 694 -56.84 7.86 29.96
CA SER A 694 -56.66 7.76 28.51
C SER A 694 -55.49 8.58 27.95
N ALA A 695 -55.12 9.71 28.58
CA ALA A 695 -53.96 10.50 28.22
C ALA A 695 -52.66 9.90 28.80
N MET A 696 -52.75 9.24 29.96
CA MET A 696 -51.65 8.46 30.53
C MET A 696 -51.36 7.20 29.68
N ASP A 697 -52.40 6.51 29.21
CA ASP A 697 -52.29 5.35 28.32
C ASP A 697 -51.73 5.73 26.93
N ALA A 698 -52.06 6.93 26.43
CA ALA A 698 -51.53 7.45 25.17
C ALA A 698 -50.06 7.89 25.32
N ALA A 699 -49.70 8.60 26.39
CA ALA A 699 -48.32 8.95 26.70
C ALA A 699 -47.44 7.69 26.90
N ALA A 700 -47.99 6.61 27.47
CA ALA A 700 -47.30 5.34 27.59
C ALA A 700 -46.95 4.70 26.23
N ARG A 701 -47.81 4.88 25.22
CA ARG A 701 -47.58 4.38 23.85
C ARG A 701 -46.52 5.20 23.14
N GLU A 702 -46.60 6.53 23.21
CA GLU A 702 -45.63 7.42 22.56
C GLU A 702 -44.23 7.29 23.16
N LEU A 703 -44.09 7.17 24.50
CA LEU A 703 -42.80 6.85 25.13
C LEU A 703 -42.29 5.45 24.76
N GLY A 704 -43.20 4.50 24.49
CA GLY A 704 -42.87 3.16 24.02
C GLY A 704 -42.43 3.11 22.55
N GLN A 705 -43.03 3.94 21.69
CA GLN A 705 -42.64 4.09 20.28
C GLN A 705 -41.28 4.79 20.17
N ALA A 706 -41.06 5.86 20.95
CA ALA A 706 -39.78 6.55 21.02
C ALA A 706 -38.64 5.62 21.45
N ALA A 707 -38.93 4.65 22.34
CA ALA A 707 -37.97 3.62 22.71
C ALA A 707 -37.66 2.66 21.55
N GLN A 708 -38.67 2.26 20.78
CA GLN A 708 -38.52 1.35 19.64
C GLN A 708 -37.69 1.98 18.52
N ASP A 709 -37.93 3.26 18.18
CA ASP A 709 -37.21 3.95 17.12
C ASP A 709 -35.70 4.10 17.41
N ILE A 710 -35.31 4.40 18.65
CA ILE A 710 -33.90 4.56 19.02
C ILE A 710 -33.21 3.26 19.42
N THR A 711 -33.96 2.15 19.60
CA THR A 711 -33.37 0.83 19.93
C THR A 711 -32.31 0.38 18.91
N PRO A 712 -32.56 0.34 17.59
CA PRO A 712 -31.54 -0.05 16.60
C PRO A 712 -30.36 0.94 16.54
N VAL A 713 -30.61 2.22 16.82
CA VAL A 713 -29.56 3.26 16.89
C VAL A 713 -28.62 2.97 18.07
N ALA A 714 -29.17 2.72 19.26
CA ALA A 714 -28.41 2.47 20.48
C ALA A 714 -27.78 1.07 20.53
N ALA A 715 -28.27 0.11 19.74
CA ALA A 715 -27.69 -1.22 19.57
C ALA A 715 -26.44 -1.22 18.66
N GLY A 716 -26.22 -0.13 17.90
CA GLY A 716 -25.15 -0.05 16.90
C GLY A 716 -25.50 -0.72 15.57
N ASP A 717 -26.75 -1.17 15.37
CA ASP A 717 -27.21 -1.79 14.11
C ASP A 717 -27.14 -0.79 12.94
N MET A 718 -27.19 0.51 13.24
CA MET A 718 -27.04 1.60 12.27
C MET A 718 -25.59 2.10 12.15
N GLY A 719 -24.58 1.35 12.61
CA GLY A 719 -23.16 1.68 12.46
C GLY A 719 -22.52 2.37 13.68
N PRO A 720 -21.20 2.64 13.63
CA PRO A 720 -20.45 3.14 14.78
C PRO A 720 -20.77 4.61 15.08
N LEU A 721 -21.40 4.85 16.23
CA LEU A 721 -21.72 6.18 16.74
C LEU A 721 -20.59 6.71 17.64
N PRO A 722 -20.48 8.04 17.83
CA PRO A 722 -19.60 8.61 18.85
C PRO A 722 -19.96 8.09 20.24
N ALA A 723 -18.98 7.71 21.05
CA ALA A 723 -19.21 7.17 22.40
C ALA A 723 -20.06 8.10 23.31
N ALA A 724 -20.01 9.42 23.08
CA ALA A 724 -20.87 10.39 23.76
C ALA A 724 -22.35 10.30 23.32
N ALA A 725 -22.61 10.03 22.03
CA ALA A 725 -23.95 9.81 21.52
C ALA A 725 -24.50 8.45 21.96
N GLU A 726 -23.69 7.39 21.92
CA GLU A 726 -24.07 6.05 22.39
C GLU A 726 -24.47 6.06 23.87
N ALA A 727 -23.66 6.70 24.74
CA ALA A 727 -23.98 6.83 26.17
C ALA A 727 -25.26 7.65 26.41
N ALA A 728 -25.50 8.70 25.63
CA ALA A 728 -26.71 9.49 25.70
C ALA A 728 -27.95 8.68 25.24
N LEU A 729 -27.83 7.86 24.20
CA LEU A 729 -28.91 7.00 23.71
C LEU A 729 -29.27 5.87 24.68
N GLN A 730 -28.27 5.25 25.31
CA GLN A 730 -28.51 4.27 26.38
C GLN A 730 -29.24 4.90 27.58
N SER A 731 -28.91 6.15 27.93
CA SER A 731 -29.61 6.93 28.95
C SER A 731 -31.06 7.24 28.54
N ALA A 732 -31.27 7.65 27.28
CA ALA A 732 -32.61 7.90 26.72
C ALA A 732 -33.48 6.63 26.76
N LEU A 733 -32.98 5.48 26.29
CA LEU A 733 -33.69 4.20 26.35
C LEU A 733 -34.08 3.81 27.78
N GLY A 734 -33.18 3.99 28.74
CA GLY A 734 -33.47 3.71 30.15
C GLY A 734 -34.62 4.56 30.69
N ALA A 735 -34.61 5.85 30.37
CA ALA A 735 -35.65 6.80 30.79
C ALA A 735 -36.99 6.59 30.07
N LEU A 736 -36.97 6.30 28.76
CA LEU A 736 -38.17 6.01 27.96
C LEU A 736 -38.91 4.78 28.44
N ASN A 737 -38.22 3.66 28.63
CA ASN A 737 -38.82 2.42 29.09
C ASN A 737 -39.42 2.55 30.51
N GLN A 738 -38.75 3.30 31.40
CA GLN A 738 -39.29 3.58 32.74
C GLN A 738 -40.47 4.55 32.69
N GLY A 739 -40.40 5.59 31.85
CA GLY A 739 -41.48 6.55 31.64
C GLY A 739 -42.73 5.90 31.07
N ALA A 740 -42.59 5.04 30.05
CA ALA A 740 -43.69 4.28 29.46
C ALA A 740 -44.36 3.35 30.50
N ALA A 741 -43.57 2.62 31.29
CA ALA A 741 -44.09 1.74 32.34
C ALA A 741 -44.82 2.53 33.46
N GLN A 742 -44.30 3.69 33.85
CA GLN A 742 -44.94 4.55 34.86
C GLN A 742 -46.18 5.25 34.32
N ALA A 743 -46.18 5.65 33.04
CA ALA A 743 -47.36 6.20 32.38
C ALA A 743 -48.48 5.15 32.30
N ALA A 744 -48.15 3.91 31.91
CA ALA A 744 -49.09 2.78 31.91
C ALA A 744 -49.59 2.39 33.32
N ALA A 745 -48.80 2.67 34.37
CA ALA A 745 -49.21 2.52 35.77
C ALA A 745 -50.00 3.75 36.31
N HIS A 746 -50.34 4.72 35.45
CA HIS A 746 -50.99 6.00 35.76
C HIS A 746 -50.23 6.85 36.80
N GLN A 747 -48.91 6.68 36.90
CA GLN A 747 -48.02 7.42 37.80
C GLN A 747 -47.46 8.68 37.11
N GLN A 748 -48.26 9.73 37.07
CA GLN A 748 -47.98 10.96 36.32
C GLN A 748 -46.64 11.64 36.69
N SER A 749 -46.37 11.89 37.97
CA SER A 749 -45.13 12.62 38.35
C SER A 749 -43.84 11.83 38.06
N PRO A 750 -43.74 10.51 38.35
CA PRO A 750 -42.62 9.69 37.89
C PRO A 750 -42.49 9.65 36.36
N ALA A 751 -43.59 9.41 35.63
CA ALA A 751 -43.58 9.31 34.17
C ALA A 751 -43.12 10.62 33.51
N GLN A 752 -43.59 11.77 34.01
CA GLN A 752 -43.18 13.09 33.54
C GLN A 752 -41.70 13.39 33.85
N ALA A 753 -41.19 12.96 35.01
CA ALA A 753 -39.76 13.08 35.33
C ALA A 753 -38.91 12.26 34.35
N ASN A 754 -39.28 11.00 34.09
CA ASN A 754 -38.57 10.14 33.14
C ASN A 754 -38.66 10.64 31.69
N ALA A 755 -39.80 11.17 31.24
CA ALA A 755 -39.91 11.80 29.93
C ALA A 755 -39.01 13.04 29.80
N SER A 756 -38.83 13.83 30.87
CA SER A 756 -37.90 14.97 30.87
C SER A 756 -36.43 14.55 30.78
N VAL A 757 -36.06 13.43 31.41
CA VAL A 757 -34.71 12.83 31.30
C VAL A 757 -34.48 12.25 29.91
N ALA A 758 -35.46 11.57 29.32
CA ALA A 758 -35.40 11.10 27.94
C ALA A 758 -35.19 12.26 26.94
N ALA A 759 -35.96 13.35 27.08
CA ALA A 759 -35.82 14.53 26.23
C ALA A 759 -34.43 15.16 26.30
N GLN A 760 -33.85 15.28 27.50
CA GLN A 760 -32.50 15.79 27.71
C GLN A 760 -31.42 14.85 27.15
N ALA A 761 -31.59 13.54 27.31
CA ALA A 761 -30.66 12.54 26.79
C ALA A 761 -30.67 12.49 25.25
N LEU A 762 -31.85 12.57 24.60
CA LEU A 762 -31.98 12.68 23.14
C LEU A 762 -31.33 13.98 22.62
N ALA A 763 -31.51 15.11 23.31
CA ALA A 763 -30.84 16.36 22.96
C ALA A 763 -29.31 16.29 23.11
N GLN A 764 -28.80 15.56 24.11
CA GLN A 764 -27.37 15.30 24.26
C GLN A 764 -26.83 14.38 23.16
N ALA A 765 -27.61 13.39 22.72
CA ALA A 765 -27.25 12.54 21.58
C ALA A 765 -27.16 13.36 20.28
N GLN A 766 -28.16 14.21 20.00
CA GLN A 766 -28.13 15.15 18.86
C GLN A 766 -26.92 16.09 18.93
N ALA A 767 -26.65 16.70 20.08
CA ALA A 767 -25.48 17.58 20.24
C ALA A 767 -24.15 16.83 20.04
N ALA A 768 -24.04 15.60 20.53
CA ALA A 768 -22.87 14.75 20.32
C ALA A 768 -22.70 14.33 18.85
N LEU A 769 -23.79 14.07 18.13
CA LEU A 769 -23.78 13.75 16.70
C LEU A 769 -23.45 14.98 15.85
N ALA A 770 -24.01 16.16 16.15
CA ALA A 770 -23.66 17.40 15.46
C ALA A 770 -22.20 17.83 15.71
N LEU A 771 -21.69 17.64 16.94
CA LEU A 771 -20.26 17.82 17.26
C LEU A 771 -19.38 16.79 16.54
N ALA A 772 -19.86 15.56 16.39
CA ALA A 772 -19.16 14.55 15.59
C ALA A 772 -19.24 14.84 14.10
N GLU A 773 -20.32 15.41 13.56
CA GLU A 773 -20.39 15.80 12.15
C GLU A 773 -19.45 16.99 11.86
N ALA A 774 -19.39 17.96 12.78
CA ALA A 774 -18.39 19.03 12.75
C ALA A 774 -16.95 18.48 12.90
N GLY A 775 -16.75 17.49 13.77
CA GLY A 775 -15.50 16.77 13.99
C GLY A 775 -15.06 16.00 12.74
N LEU A 776 -15.95 15.20 12.16
CA LEU A 776 -15.78 14.50 10.89
C LEU A 776 -15.58 15.47 9.72
N LYS A 777 -16.08 16.71 9.74
CA LYS A 777 -15.67 17.71 8.73
C LYS A 777 -14.21 18.16 8.89
N SER A 778 -13.68 18.20 10.13
CA SER A 778 -12.25 18.40 10.38
C SER A 778 -11.38 17.14 10.25
N GLU A 779 -11.97 15.94 10.35
CA GLU A 779 -11.29 14.65 10.21
C GLU A 779 -11.39 14.05 8.80
N LEU A 780 -12.46 14.19 8.01
CA LEU A 780 -12.46 13.91 6.56
C LEU A 780 -11.47 14.80 5.81
N ALA A 781 -11.26 16.04 6.30
CA ALA A 781 -10.17 16.90 5.81
C ALA A 781 -8.76 16.34 6.10
N GLN A 782 -8.64 15.28 6.89
CA GLN A 782 -7.41 14.58 7.29
C GLN A 782 -7.40 13.06 6.98
N MET A 783 -8.56 12.42 6.76
CA MET A 783 -8.78 10.98 6.63
C MET A 783 -9.05 10.50 5.19
N ASP A 784 -9.01 11.40 4.20
CA ASP A 784 -8.81 11.08 2.77
C ASP A 784 -7.39 10.49 2.49
N GLN A 785 -6.83 9.76 3.46
CA GLN A 785 -5.59 8.98 3.40
C GLN A 785 -5.61 7.84 4.43
N GLY A 786 -6.15 6.68 4.06
CA GLY A 786 -5.73 5.39 4.62
C GLY A 786 -6.83 4.46 5.13
N GLU A 787 -7.22 3.50 4.29
CA GLU A 787 -7.91 2.24 4.64
C GLU A 787 -6.97 1.04 4.39
N PRO A 788 -7.32 -0.21 4.76
CA PRO A 788 -8.03 -0.62 5.99
C PRO A 788 -7.43 -1.90 6.66
N GLY A 789 -7.97 -2.24 7.84
CA GLY A 789 -8.30 -3.63 8.18
C GLY A 789 -7.27 -4.49 8.93
N GLY A 790 -7.65 -4.99 10.11
CA GLY A 790 -6.94 -6.15 10.69
C GLY A 790 -7.12 -6.47 12.19
N GLN A 791 -8.34 -6.67 12.71
CA GLN A 791 -8.60 -7.66 13.78
C GLN A 791 -10.08 -7.89 14.12
N GLN A 792 -10.48 -9.16 14.19
CA GLN A 792 -11.70 -9.63 14.86
C GLN A 792 -11.42 -10.96 15.58
N GLY A 793 -12.10 -11.20 16.70
CA GLY A 793 -12.11 -12.48 17.43
C GLY A 793 -11.29 -12.51 18.72
N GLN A 794 -11.81 -12.80 19.92
CA GLN A 794 -13.14 -12.88 20.56
C GLN A 794 -12.86 -13.20 22.08
N PRO A 795 -13.84 -13.35 23.00
CA PRO A 795 -13.67 -12.79 24.35
C PRO A 795 -13.76 -13.79 25.53
N ALA A 796 -13.60 -13.25 26.75
CA ALA A 796 -14.25 -13.61 28.05
C ALA A 796 -13.26 -13.63 29.23
N GLY A 797 -13.60 -12.99 30.37
CA GLY A 797 -12.80 -13.08 31.59
C GLY A 797 -12.90 -11.98 32.65
N LYS A 798 -14.10 -11.57 33.09
CA LYS A 798 -14.26 -10.90 34.42
C LYS A 798 -13.84 -11.92 35.50
N GLY A 799 -13.08 -11.63 36.57
CA GLY A 799 -12.44 -10.41 37.07
C GLY A 799 -12.51 -10.37 38.62
N ARG A 800 -11.43 -9.97 39.32
CA ARG A 800 -11.42 -9.44 40.72
C ARG A 800 -9.99 -9.10 41.21
N THR A 801 -9.92 -8.21 42.20
CA THR A 801 -8.72 -7.53 42.73
C THR A 801 -8.25 -8.11 44.10
N PRO A 802 -7.38 -7.48 44.94
CA PRO A 802 -5.91 -7.54 44.79
C PRO A 802 -5.09 -7.91 46.08
N GLY A 803 -4.07 -8.79 45.94
CA GLY A 803 -2.92 -8.98 46.89
C GLY A 803 -3.21 -9.49 48.31
N PRO A 804 -2.19 -9.67 49.21
CA PRO A 804 -0.74 -9.81 49.00
C PRO A 804 -0.09 -11.02 49.78
N ALA A 805 1.26 -11.04 49.89
CA ALA A 805 2.09 -11.83 50.83
C ALA A 805 2.55 -13.27 50.46
N LYS A 806 3.46 -13.82 51.29
CA LYS A 806 4.54 -14.82 50.96
C LYS A 806 4.74 -15.83 52.14
N PRO A 807 5.77 -16.70 52.10
CA PRO A 807 5.81 -18.18 51.91
C PRO A 807 5.69 -18.97 53.26
N PRO A 808 6.29 -20.17 53.54
CA PRO A 808 6.97 -21.21 52.73
C PRO A 808 6.60 -22.69 53.05
N GLY A 809 7.23 -23.63 52.31
CA GLY A 809 7.43 -25.04 52.71
C GLY A 809 6.65 -26.08 51.90
N GLN A 810 7.02 -27.36 51.85
CA GLN A 810 8.31 -28.03 52.12
C GLN A 810 8.23 -29.48 51.58
N ASN A 811 9.36 -30.09 51.20
CA ASN A 811 9.56 -31.56 51.08
C ASN A 811 8.83 -32.33 49.94
N GLN A 812 9.31 -33.48 49.44
CA GLN A 812 10.64 -34.14 49.37
C GLN A 812 10.58 -35.35 48.40
N GLN A 813 11.75 -35.98 48.16
CA GLN A 813 12.04 -37.29 47.50
C GLN A 813 12.60 -37.12 46.07
N ALA A 814 13.90 -37.33 45.75
CA ALA A 814 14.88 -38.37 46.15
C ALA A 814 14.51 -39.77 45.62
N ALA A 815 15.39 -40.60 45.04
CA ALA A 815 16.84 -40.55 44.77
C ALA A 815 17.13 -41.39 43.47
N ASN A 816 18.29 -41.36 42.81
CA ASN A 816 19.54 -41.99 43.26
C ASN A 816 20.75 -41.62 42.35
N GLN A 817 21.88 -41.30 42.97
CA GLN A 817 23.24 -41.60 42.49
C GLN A 817 23.97 -42.34 43.62
N PRO A 818 24.93 -43.23 43.31
CA PRO A 818 26.34 -42.89 43.59
C PRO A 818 27.31 -43.44 42.52
N GLY A 819 28.54 -42.95 42.31
CA GLY A 819 29.27 -41.82 42.91
C GLY A 819 30.71 -42.19 43.30
N ARG A 820 31.72 -41.38 42.91
CA ARG A 820 32.98 -41.10 43.68
C ARG A 820 33.90 -40.08 42.99
N LYS A 821 34.26 -39.03 43.76
CA LYS A 821 35.37 -38.06 43.61
C LYS A 821 36.59 -38.59 44.43
N PRO A 822 37.80 -37.95 44.54
CA PRO A 822 38.19 -36.52 44.34
C PRO A 822 39.50 -36.31 43.51
N GLY A 823 40.02 -35.10 43.24
CA GLY A 823 39.56 -33.71 43.45
C GLY A 823 40.75 -32.74 43.67
N GLN A 824 40.63 -31.46 43.30
CA GLN A 824 41.36 -30.28 43.87
C GLN A 824 40.91 -28.95 43.21
N GLN A 825 41.04 -27.85 43.94
CA GLN A 825 40.69 -26.44 43.66
C GLN A 825 41.81 -25.56 44.29
N PRO A 826 42.01 -24.24 43.97
CA PRO A 826 40.98 -23.19 43.87
C PRO A 826 41.17 -22.12 42.74
N GLY A 827 40.25 -21.15 42.63
CA GLY A 827 40.34 -19.93 41.78
C GLY A 827 40.83 -18.70 42.58
N PRO A 828 40.35 -17.44 42.35
CA PRO A 828 39.51 -16.88 41.26
C PRO A 828 40.04 -15.53 40.67
N GLY A 829 39.35 -14.89 39.70
CA GLY A 829 39.64 -13.50 39.30
C GLY A 829 38.83 -12.93 38.11
N THR A 830 38.46 -11.64 38.17
CA THR A 830 37.74 -10.83 37.15
C THR A 830 38.21 -9.35 37.17
N PRO A 831 37.70 -8.44 36.28
CA PRO A 831 38.37 -7.67 35.20
C PRO A 831 39.14 -6.40 35.72
N PRO A 832 39.44 -5.26 35.00
CA PRO A 832 39.22 -4.76 33.60
C PRO A 832 40.56 -4.23 32.97
N PRO A 833 40.69 -3.17 32.10
CA PRO A 833 39.77 -2.34 31.30
C PRO A 833 40.17 -2.10 29.79
N ARG A 834 39.47 -1.15 29.14
CA ARG A 834 39.58 -0.68 27.73
C ARG A 834 40.93 -0.03 27.35
N GLY A 835 41.21 0.03 26.04
CA GLY A 835 42.21 0.93 25.41
C GLY A 835 41.66 1.56 24.11
N THR A 836 42.14 2.77 23.76
CA THR A 836 41.62 3.63 22.67
C THR A 836 42.74 4.35 21.91
N GLY A 837 42.64 4.45 20.57
CA GLY A 837 43.17 5.56 19.78
C GLY A 837 44.59 5.46 19.17
N ASP A 838 44.64 5.57 17.84
CA ASP A 838 45.59 6.30 16.98
C ASP A 838 47.12 6.27 17.23
N VAL A 839 47.89 5.72 16.27
CA VAL A 839 48.70 6.48 15.28
C VAL A 839 49.46 5.56 14.30
N GLY A 840 49.48 5.91 13.00
CA GLY A 840 50.29 5.22 11.97
C GLY A 840 51.12 6.20 11.14
N ASN A 841 52.44 6.19 11.31
CA ASN A 841 53.36 7.23 10.82
C ASN A 841 54.05 6.84 9.49
N TRP A 842 53.91 7.67 8.45
CA TRP A 842 54.59 7.50 7.15
C TRP A 842 55.97 8.16 7.13
N ARG A 843 57.06 7.40 7.33
CA ARG A 843 58.43 7.77 6.86
C ARG A 843 59.32 6.54 6.58
N GLY A 844 59.89 6.47 5.38
CA GLY A 844 60.92 5.49 4.98
C GLY A 844 61.28 5.64 3.50
N ALA A 845 62.56 5.80 3.17
CA ALA A 845 63.03 6.16 1.82
C ALA A 845 63.38 4.93 0.95
N GLY A 846 63.43 5.12 -0.38
CA GLY A 846 63.56 4.03 -1.36
C GLY A 846 64.95 3.80 -1.97
N GLY A 847 64.98 2.89 -2.96
CA GLY A 847 66.12 2.50 -3.80
C GLY A 847 65.82 1.13 -4.44
N ALA A 848 65.36 1.01 -5.69
CA ALA A 848 66.03 1.28 -6.98
C ALA A 848 66.83 0.08 -7.52
N ASN A 849 66.38 -0.44 -8.68
CA ASN A 849 67.02 -1.37 -9.63
C ASN A 849 66.98 -2.90 -9.34
N GLY A 850 66.12 -3.60 -10.10
CA GLY A 850 66.07 -5.06 -10.31
C GLY A 850 65.03 -5.39 -11.40
N PRO A 851 65.27 -6.33 -12.34
CA PRO A 851 64.63 -6.31 -13.65
C PRO A 851 63.20 -6.89 -13.70
N GLN A 852 62.35 -6.26 -14.52
CA GLN A 852 61.02 -6.77 -14.86
C GLN A 852 61.11 -8.03 -15.73
N ARG A 853 60.35 -9.08 -15.37
CA ARG A 853 59.78 -10.05 -16.31
C ARG A 853 58.28 -10.15 -16.06
N ALA A 854 57.51 -10.18 -17.15
CA ALA A 854 56.08 -9.95 -17.12
C ALA A 854 55.28 -11.21 -16.73
N THR A 855 54.27 -11.02 -15.89
CA THR A 855 53.08 -11.87 -15.82
C THR A 855 51.92 -11.11 -16.44
N ALA A 856 51.40 -11.62 -17.56
CA ALA A 856 50.26 -11.01 -18.24
C ALA A 856 48.96 -11.37 -17.50
N GLY A 857 48.27 -10.36 -16.98
CA GLY A 857 46.91 -10.45 -16.46
C GLY A 857 46.13 -9.22 -16.91
N PHE A 858 45.01 -9.42 -17.61
CA PHE A 858 44.32 -8.34 -18.33
C PHE A 858 43.54 -7.40 -17.40
N GLY A 859 44.17 -6.28 -17.02
CA GLY A 859 43.49 -5.14 -16.40
C GLY A 859 42.82 -4.24 -17.45
N SER A 860 41.51 -4.08 -17.37
CA SER A 860 40.67 -3.43 -18.38
C SER A 860 40.71 -1.88 -18.36
N PHE A 861 41.86 -1.29 -18.74
CA PHE A 861 41.96 0.16 -19.05
C PHE A 861 42.84 0.48 -20.29
N VAL A 862 43.14 -0.51 -21.14
CA VAL A 862 43.88 -0.30 -22.40
C VAL A 862 42.89 -0.18 -23.57
N GLY A 863 42.23 0.99 -23.66
CA GLY A 863 41.28 1.29 -24.74
C GLY A 863 41.02 2.78 -25.02
N LEU A 864 41.52 3.69 -24.17
CA LEU A 864 41.26 5.13 -24.34
C LEU A 864 42.32 5.83 -25.22
N PRO A 865 41.90 6.66 -26.20
CA PRO A 865 42.79 7.53 -26.97
C PRO A 865 43.71 8.39 -26.11
N GLY A 866 44.88 8.76 -26.64
CA GLY A 866 45.91 9.50 -25.89
C GLY A 866 45.43 10.86 -25.35
N ARG A 867 44.48 11.51 -26.04
CA ARG A 867 43.87 12.78 -25.62
C ARG A 867 43.10 12.67 -24.30
N ASP A 868 42.39 11.57 -24.08
CA ASP A 868 41.55 11.39 -22.89
C ASP A 868 42.40 11.03 -21.66
N ARG A 869 43.52 10.34 -21.88
CA ARG A 869 44.56 10.12 -20.85
C ARG A 869 45.20 11.43 -20.38
N ALA A 870 45.45 12.37 -21.30
CA ALA A 870 46.00 13.69 -20.96
C ALA A 870 44.99 14.52 -20.13
N ALA A 871 43.70 14.53 -20.52
CA ALA A 871 42.66 15.25 -19.79
C ALA A 871 42.50 14.77 -18.33
N ILE A 872 42.59 13.45 -18.09
CA ILE A 872 42.47 12.86 -16.74
C ILE A 872 43.70 13.15 -15.86
N GLN A 873 44.89 13.32 -16.44
CA GLN A 873 46.06 13.79 -15.69
C GLN A 873 45.98 15.29 -15.41
N GLN A 874 45.46 16.09 -16.35
CA GLN A 874 45.28 17.54 -16.16
C GLN A 874 44.27 17.85 -15.04
N SER A 875 43.17 17.10 -14.94
CA SER A 875 42.16 17.27 -13.88
C SER A 875 42.62 16.83 -12.48
N GLN A 876 43.83 16.28 -12.31
CA GLN A 876 44.43 15.96 -11.01
C GLN A 876 45.45 17.02 -10.55
N GLY A 877 45.80 17.99 -11.40
CA GLY A 877 46.77 19.05 -11.09
C GLY A 877 46.15 20.38 -10.65
N GLU A 878 44.85 20.61 -10.88
CA GLU A 878 44.20 21.88 -10.57
C GLU A 878 43.83 21.97 -9.08
N LYS A 879 44.55 22.84 -8.36
CA LYS A 879 44.17 23.26 -7.00
C LYS A 879 42.90 24.11 -7.07
N TYR A 880 41.92 23.80 -6.23
CA TYR A 880 40.71 24.60 -6.04
C TYR A 880 41.03 26.07 -5.67
N PRO A 881 40.21 27.04 -6.13
CA PRO A 881 40.33 28.44 -5.71
C PRO A 881 40.24 28.58 -4.18
N GLN A 882 41.19 29.31 -3.58
CA GLN A 882 41.31 29.45 -2.12
C GLN A 882 40.17 30.28 -1.47
N GLU A 883 39.28 30.86 -2.28
CA GLU A 883 38.18 31.73 -1.86
C GLU A 883 37.06 30.99 -1.11
N TYR A 884 36.93 29.68 -1.29
CA TYR A 884 35.92 28.86 -0.61
C TYR A 884 36.34 28.37 0.78
N GLY A 885 37.64 28.35 1.10
CA GLY A 885 38.15 27.94 2.42
C GLY A 885 37.58 28.78 3.57
N PRO A 886 37.70 30.13 3.52
CA PRO A 886 37.16 31.01 4.55
C PRO A 886 35.64 30.91 4.70
N MET A 887 34.90 30.72 3.60
CA MET A 887 33.44 30.54 3.65
C MET A 887 33.03 29.24 4.37
N VAL A 888 33.76 28.14 4.17
CA VAL A 888 33.48 26.87 4.85
C VAL A 888 33.84 26.95 6.34
N GLU A 889 34.94 27.59 6.71
CA GLU A 889 35.28 27.83 8.12
C GLU A 889 34.25 28.74 8.81
N GLN A 890 33.78 29.79 8.14
CA GLN A 890 32.75 30.69 8.68
C GLN A 890 31.37 29.99 8.79
N TYR A 891 31.02 29.12 7.84
CA TYR A 891 29.83 28.27 7.90
C TYR A 891 29.88 27.28 9.09
N LEU A 892 31.01 26.60 9.29
CA LEU A 892 31.21 25.66 10.40
C LEU A 892 31.25 26.36 11.76
N ARG A 893 31.79 27.59 11.83
CA ARG A 893 31.80 28.41 13.05
C ARG A 893 30.41 28.91 13.43
N ASN A 894 29.61 29.33 12.46
CA ASN A 894 28.20 29.69 12.71
C ASN A 894 27.38 28.46 13.18
N LEU A 895 27.71 27.25 12.70
CA LEU A 895 27.14 25.99 13.17
C LEU A 895 27.58 25.60 14.58
N SER A 896 28.84 25.84 14.97
CA SER A 896 29.28 25.60 16.35
C SER A 896 28.62 26.57 17.32
N ASP A 897 28.51 27.84 16.96
CA ASP A 897 28.03 28.89 17.85
C ASP A 897 26.50 28.77 18.08
N GLN A 898 25.74 28.30 17.08
CA GLN A 898 24.33 27.93 17.27
C GLN A 898 24.11 26.70 18.15
N SER A 899 25.11 25.83 18.31
CA SER A 899 25.01 24.62 19.16
C SER A 899 25.16 24.91 20.66
N GLN A 900 25.68 26.09 21.03
CA GLN A 900 25.91 26.49 22.44
C GLN A 900 24.82 27.42 23.00
N ALA A 901 23.80 27.75 22.22
CA ALA A 901 22.67 28.57 22.63
C ALA A 901 21.39 27.75 22.91
N LYS A 902 21.51 26.76 23.82
CA LYS A 902 20.38 26.09 24.49
C LYS A 902 20.77 25.55 25.86
#